data_AF-A0A966WB58-F1
#
_entry.id   AF-A0A966WB58-F1
#
_cell.length_a   1.000
_cell.length_b   1.000
_cell.length_c   1.000
_cell.angle_alpha   90.00
_cell.angle_beta   90.00
_cell.angle_gamma   90.00
#
_symmetry.space_group_name_H-M   'P 1'
#
loop_
_entity.id
_entity.type
_entity.pdbx_description
1 polymer ?
#
loop_
_entity_poly.entity_id
_entity_poly.type
_entity_poly.pdbx_seq_one_letter_code
_entity_poly.pdbx_strand_id
1 'polypeptide(L)'
;MLVCKLCKQASGGHPSHHAHTARTSRLGAVNRAATLARLRSETFDVLVVGGGITGAGVALDAAARGLRVALVDRADFASGTSSKSSKLIHGGLRYLQQGDIALVYEALYERQRLLRNAPHLVRTLPFMIPVLTKDSVVSRKIARALGSALWMYDLTGGWRVGRLHRRLRAKTALAHMPTMKAETLAAAYLYFDAEADDARLTLAVIRSAIQRGAAIANYCGVTKLNKDTSGRIAGASVATHEGESFDISARVVVNATGVWGDSMRRMDVGGDSVTIRPAKGIHITVPWELVRNDIAVVIPVPGDKRSLFVVPHMPNGDGTFRYTYVGTTDTDYRGSIDDPQCTPEDIDYCLRALNKAISGSGRSLTRDDVVGTWAGLRPLVAAEDGGAAKGRTADLSRRHKVLVSNSGMVTITGGKLTTYRKMAEHTVDEVLKVLGRRGRCNTKRTSLFGATSRDRNDHLVSRFGTEAAPKATRDRVGCVTQPTPPIEFGEGAVSSRWSGPKQTGSSSALVGELEAICPTSTTQPALAEHARDWWPLAMRWALQAQVPRLPAAVVTPRNTDEVRRVVLTCAKHDIPLTVTAGRSGVSGASVPMFGGVVLDTTHLDGVVSVDRTSGVVEVLPGTFGPDLERAIAEHGLTVGHFPQSFDISTVGGWIACHGAGQFSTRYGKIDEMVVGLEVVLADGTVIRTGGAPAAAHGTDVTSMFVGSEGTLGVVTRAWLRAHDVAPVRRKAAYFFPSFAAGVAAMREIIRADATPAVLRLYDAVEAQRSHGGDGSNSTLIVLDDGEEEIVTATLAVVERFALAHDAVKAPVERVDHWLAHRNDTSGLQALTKKGFVIDTMEVAAPWSKLGAVYDGVLTATKGVDGARSVSAHVSHSYLDGACIYFTFVGQISSRDINDDTTAEHERLYVAMWNAAQRAALASGGNLAHHHGVGLNRGRFMREAMGDAFNVLVSIKQALDPNDLFNPGKLGLPTWRGAAPWASGDTQ
;
A
#
# COMPACT_ATOMS: atom_id res chain seq x y z
N MET A 1 48.06 -22.66 40.35
CA MET A 1 46.85 -22.87 39.52
C MET A 1 46.02 -21.60 39.60
N LEU A 2 46.16 -20.73 38.60
CA LEU A 2 45.14 -20.50 37.54
C LEU A 2 43.87 -19.80 38.09
N VAL A 3 43.81 -18.47 38.06
CA VAL A 3 43.15 -17.60 37.05
C VAL A 3 41.64 -17.39 37.34
N CYS A 4 41.05 -16.19 37.26
CA CYS A 4 41.35 -14.84 37.76
C CYS A 4 40.02 -14.04 37.58
N LYS A 5 39.48 -13.46 38.65
CA LYS A 5 38.53 -12.35 38.60
C LYS A 5 39.29 -11.09 38.20
N LEU A 6 38.69 -10.18 37.41
CA LEU A 6 38.73 -8.71 37.57
C LEU A 6 38.37 -7.99 36.25
N CYS A 7 37.33 -7.16 36.29
CA CYS A 7 37.17 -6.04 35.36
C CYS A 7 36.60 -4.84 36.13
N LYS A 8 37.52 -3.96 36.54
CA LYS A 8 37.24 -2.54 36.84
C LYS A 8 38.37 -1.70 36.24
N GLN A 9 37.95 -0.69 35.49
CA GLN A 9 38.60 0.59 35.18
C GLN A 9 39.88 0.62 34.31
N ALA A 10 39.72 1.13 33.08
CA ALA A 10 40.63 2.12 32.52
C ALA A 10 39.84 3.09 31.60
N SER A 11 39.75 4.32 32.07
CA SER A 11 39.28 5.52 31.39
C SER A 11 40.29 5.99 30.33
N GLY A 12 39.79 6.43 29.17
CA GLY A 12 40.55 7.18 28.18
C GLY A 12 39.60 7.81 27.17
N GLY A 13 39.25 9.08 27.38
CA GLY A 13 38.28 9.81 26.56
C GLY A 13 38.82 10.27 25.21
N HIS A 14 37.93 10.31 24.21
CA HIS A 14 38.00 11.19 23.04
C HIS A 14 36.57 11.51 22.55
N PRO A 15 36.37 12.68 21.89
CA PRO A 15 35.24 13.57 22.15
C PRO A 15 33.95 13.21 21.40
N SER A 16 32.86 13.67 21.99
CA SER A 16 31.47 13.64 21.54
C SER A 16 31.27 14.07 20.09
N HIS A 17 30.84 13.14 19.24
CA HIS A 17 30.08 13.48 18.03
C HIS A 17 28.60 13.55 18.39
N HIS A 18 28.06 14.77 18.36
CA HIS A 18 26.63 15.03 18.36
C HIS A 18 25.93 14.19 17.29
N ALA A 19 25.18 13.18 17.73
CA ALA A 19 24.25 12.45 16.88
C ALA A 19 23.09 13.38 16.53
N HIS A 20 23.18 14.02 15.35
CA HIS A 20 22.02 14.60 14.68
C HIS A 20 21.00 13.49 14.42
N THR A 21 19.94 13.48 15.21
CA THR A 21 18.66 12.82 14.93
C THR A 21 17.99 13.49 13.73
N ALA A 22 18.52 13.25 12.53
CA ALA A 22 17.86 13.58 11.28
C ALA A 22 17.01 12.38 10.83
N ARG A 23 15.69 12.59 10.84
CA ARG A 23 14.62 11.82 10.19
C ARG A 23 15.13 10.90 9.08
N THR A 24 14.79 9.61 9.19
CA THR A 24 14.92 8.59 8.15
C THR A 24 14.22 9.04 6.85
N SER A 25 14.97 9.71 5.96
CA SER A 25 14.51 10.02 4.61
C SER A 25 14.31 8.73 3.83
N ARG A 26 13.12 8.51 3.26
CA ARG A 26 12.82 7.40 2.34
C ARG A 26 13.92 7.28 1.27
N LEU A 27 14.70 6.20 1.29
CA LEU A 27 15.80 5.93 0.37
C LEU A 27 15.31 6.01 -1.10
N GLY A 28 15.59 7.12 -1.79
CA GLY A 28 15.23 7.34 -3.20
C GLY A 28 14.01 8.23 -3.47
N ALA A 29 13.44 8.89 -2.45
CA ALA A 29 12.47 9.97 -2.63
C ALA A 29 13.19 11.32 -2.83
N VAL A 30 12.75 12.13 -3.80
CA VAL A 30 13.28 13.48 -4.03
C VAL A 30 12.72 14.40 -2.95
N ASN A 31 13.49 14.68 -1.90
CA ASN A 31 13.18 15.80 -1.01
C ASN A 31 13.74 17.09 -1.65
N ARG A 32 12.91 17.77 -2.43
CA ARG A 32 13.31 18.97 -3.20
C ARG A 32 13.94 20.03 -2.31
N ALA A 33 13.31 20.37 -1.18
CA ALA A 33 13.82 21.39 -0.25
C ALA A 33 15.21 21.02 0.30
N ALA A 34 15.39 19.78 0.76
CA ALA A 34 16.69 19.32 1.25
C ALA A 34 17.75 19.31 0.14
N THR A 35 17.38 18.89 -1.08
CA THR A 35 18.30 18.92 -2.22
C THR A 35 18.70 20.35 -2.59
N LEU A 36 17.76 21.31 -2.65
CA LEU A 36 18.07 22.70 -2.93
C LEU A 36 19.03 23.29 -1.86
N ALA A 37 18.84 22.95 -0.58
CA ALA A 37 19.76 23.34 0.48
C ALA A 37 21.18 22.79 0.27
N ARG A 38 21.31 21.53 -0.16
CA ARG A 38 22.60 20.93 -0.51
C ARG A 38 23.23 21.59 -1.73
N LEU A 39 22.44 21.87 -2.77
CA LEU A 39 22.92 22.53 -3.99
C LEU A 39 23.47 23.94 -3.71
N ARG A 40 22.92 24.64 -2.70
CA ARG A 40 23.38 25.98 -2.26
C ARG A 40 24.65 25.94 -1.41
N SER A 41 24.82 24.92 -0.58
CA SER A 41 25.84 24.91 0.47
C SER A 41 27.02 23.97 0.21
N GLU A 42 26.84 22.89 -0.56
CA GLU A 42 27.88 21.92 -0.85
C GLU A 42 28.70 22.29 -2.10
N THR A 43 29.96 21.83 -2.13
CA THR A 43 30.76 21.82 -3.36
C THR A 43 30.74 20.43 -3.97
N PHE A 44 30.46 20.34 -5.27
CA PHE A 44 30.37 19.07 -5.99
C PHE A 44 31.63 18.79 -6.81
N ASP A 45 31.91 17.51 -7.04
CA ASP A 45 32.97 17.11 -7.98
C ASP A 45 32.48 17.29 -9.42
N VAL A 46 31.20 17.04 -9.66
CA VAL A 46 30.57 17.20 -10.98
C VAL A 46 29.14 17.73 -10.85
N LEU A 47 28.82 18.74 -11.67
CA LEU A 47 27.46 19.22 -11.92
C LEU A 47 27.01 18.77 -13.31
N VAL A 48 25.97 17.96 -13.39
CA VAL A 48 25.36 17.51 -14.64
C VAL A 48 24.18 18.42 -14.99
N VAL A 49 24.17 18.97 -16.20
CA VAL A 49 23.10 19.84 -16.69
C VAL A 49 22.28 19.07 -17.74
N GLY A 50 21.00 18.85 -17.44
CA GLY A 50 20.06 18.08 -18.23
C GLY A 50 19.74 16.71 -17.60
N GLY A 51 18.49 16.52 -17.21
CA GLY A 51 17.91 15.32 -16.59
C GLY A 51 17.20 14.39 -17.57
N GLY A 52 17.62 14.39 -18.84
CA GLY A 52 17.31 13.32 -19.79
C GLY A 52 18.14 12.05 -19.52
N ILE A 53 17.87 10.97 -20.26
CA ILE A 53 18.54 9.66 -20.05
C ILE A 53 20.07 9.73 -20.08
N THR A 54 20.63 10.63 -20.89
CA THR A 54 22.08 10.84 -20.97
C THR A 54 22.62 11.42 -19.67
N GLY A 55 22.06 12.54 -19.18
CA GLY A 55 22.53 13.15 -17.94
C GLY A 55 22.20 12.32 -16.71
N ALA A 56 21.04 11.65 -16.68
CA ALA A 56 20.71 10.66 -15.65
C ALA A 56 21.76 9.54 -15.59
N GLY A 57 22.16 9.00 -16.75
CA GLY A 57 23.21 7.99 -16.85
C GLY A 57 24.55 8.49 -16.33
N VAL A 58 24.96 9.71 -16.71
CA VAL A 58 26.19 10.35 -16.22
C VAL A 58 26.16 10.50 -14.71
N ALA A 59 25.06 11.02 -14.14
CA ALA A 59 24.91 11.21 -12.70
C ALA A 59 24.99 9.87 -11.95
N LEU A 60 24.33 8.83 -12.45
CA LEU A 60 24.40 7.49 -11.86
C LEU A 60 25.83 6.93 -11.90
N ASP A 61 26.51 7.00 -13.04
CA ASP A 61 27.85 6.45 -13.18
C ASP A 61 28.88 7.23 -12.35
N ALA A 62 28.79 8.56 -12.32
CA ALA A 62 29.62 9.41 -11.47
C ALA A 62 29.43 9.10 -9.98
N ALA A 63 28.17 9.01 -9.51
CA ALA A 63 27.86 8.68 -8.12
C ALA A 63 28.31 7.25 -7.77
N ALA A 64 28.15 6.30 -8.68
CA ALA A 64 28.58 4.91 -8.49
C ALA A 64 30.12 4.75 -8.44
N ARG A 65 30.87 5.73 -8.95
CA ARG A 65 32.33 5.85 -8.82
C ARG A 65 32.75 6.70 -7.61
N GLY A 66 31.81 7.11 -6.75
CA GLY A 66 32.09 7.84 -5.51
C GLY A 66 32.36 9.34 -5.68
N LEU A 67 31.92 9.94 -6.79
CA LEU A 67 31.97 11.40 -6.96
C LEU A 67 30.81 12.06 -6.19
N ARG A 68 31.03 13.28 -5.70
CA ARG A 68 29.93 14.15 -5.23
C ARG A 68 29.24 14.76 -6.45
N VAL A 69 28.00 14.35 -6.70
CA VAL A 69 27.26 14.68 -7.91
C VAL A 69 26.10 15.62 -7.62
N ALA A 70 26.02 16.69 -8.40
CA ALA A 70 24.81 17.49 -8.56
C ALA A 70 24.21 17.24 -9.97
N LEU A 71 22.89 17.25 -10.09
CA LEU A 71 22.19 17.30 -11.38
C LEU A 71 21.06 18.33 -11.33
N VAL A 72 20.98 19.18 -12.36
CA VAL A 72 19.88 20.13 -12.53
C VAL A 72 19.23 19.99 -13.91
N ASP A 73 17.91 20.14 -13.97
CA ASP A 73 17.13 20.27 -15.20
C ASP A 73 16.21 21.48 -15.09
N ARG A 74 16.01 22.23 -16.17
CA ARG A 74 15.10 23.40 -16.21
C ARG A 74 13.62 23.02 -16.21
N ALA A 75 13.29 21.81 -16.66
CA ALA A 75 11.92 21.31 -16.79
C ALA A 75 11.81 19.97 -16.04
N ASP A 76 10.71 19.23 -16.25
CA ASP A 76 10.56 17.91 -15.65
C ASP A 76 11.57 16.91 -16.24
N PHE A 77 11.96 15.91 -15.46
CA PHE A 77 12.90 14.90 -15.91
C PHE A 77 12.35 14.12 -17.10
N ALA A 78 13.23 13.76 -18.04
CA ALA A 78 12.88 13.09 -19.29
C ALA A 78 11.90 13.83 -20.24
N SER A 79 11.44 15.05 -19.92
CA SER A 79 10.41 15.78 -20.68
C SER A 79 10.75 16.03 -22.16
N GLY A 80 12.04 16.17 -22.49
CA GLY A 80 12.52 16.25 -23.86
C GLY A 80 12.54 14.89 -24.59
N THR A 81 13.58 14.62 -25.37
CA THR A 81 13.69 13.42 -26.23
C THR A 81 13.52 12.09 -25.49
N SER A 82 13.86 12.02 -24.20
CA SER A 82 13.90 10.77 -23.43
C SER A 82 12.52 10.17 -23.12
N SER A 83 11.44 10.94 -23.19
CA SER A 83 10.05 10.46 -23.07
C SER A 83 9.30 10.40 -24.41
N LYS A 84 9.99 10.72 -25.51
CA LYS A 84 9.40 10.89 -26.85
C LYS A 84 10.01 9.91 -27.86
N SER A 85 10.48 8.75 -27.39
CA SER A 85 11.03 7.69 -28.23
C SER A 85 9.93 6.79 -28.82
N SER A 86 10.30 5.81 -29.64
CA SER A 86 9.39 4.72 -30.06
C SER A 86 9.00 3.75 -28.96
N LYS A 87 9.44 3.98 -27.72
CA LYS A 87 9.32 3.01 -26.61
C LYS A 87 10.07 1.71 -26.89
N LEU A 88 11.16 1.78 -27.66
CA LEU A 88 11.96 0.62 -28.09
C LEU A 88 13.43 0.73 -27.65
N ILE A 89 13.99 -0.39 -27.19
CA ILE A 89 15.43 -0.59 -26.96
C ILE A 89 15.99 -1.38 -28.14
N HIS A 90 15.95 -0.78 -29.33
CA HIS A 90 16.25 -1.47 -30.59
C HIS A 90 17.75 -1.67 -30.83
N GLY A 91 18.15 -2.86 -31.31
CA GLY A 91 19.53 -3.17 -31.71
C GLY A 91 19.92 -2.59 -33.08
N GLY A 92 18.95 -2.12 -33.86
CA GLY A 92 19.24 -1.26 -35.01
C GLY A 92 19.49 -2.00 -36.32
N LEU A 93 18.63 -2.95 -36.67
CA LEU A 93 18.68 -3.72 -37.94
C LEU A 93 18.88 -2.85 -39.20
N ARG A 94 18.38 -1.61 -39.21
CA ARG A 94 18.61 -0.63 -40.28
C ARG A 94 20.09 -0.26 -40.45
N TYR A 95 20.85 -0.13 -39.37
CA TYR A 95 22.29 0.19 -39.44
C TYR A 95 23.10 -0.98 -39.99
N LEU A 96 22.60 -2.21 -39.81
CA LEU A 96 23.19 -3.38 -40.44
C LEU A 96 23.06 -3.32 -41.97
N GLN A 97 21.96 -2.79 -42.49
CA GLN A 97 21.79 -2.53 -43.93
C GLN A 97 22.74 -1.43 -44.44
N GLN A 98 23.21 -0.55 -43.55
CA GLN A 98 24.19 0.51 -43.83
C GLN A 98 25.65 0.06 -43.60
N GLY A 99 25.87 -1.18 -43.13
CA GLY A 99 27.20 -1.74 -42.86
C GLY A 99 27.82 -1.41 -41.50
N ASP A 100 27.11 -0.73 -40.59
CA ASP A 100 27.64 -0.33 -39.27
C ASP A 100 27.45 -1.44 -38.21
N ILE A 101 28.23 -2.52 -38.37
CA ILE A 101 28.18 -3.71 -37.51
C ILE A 101 28.55 -3.39 -36.06
N ALA A 102 29.53 -2.49 -35.86
CA ALA A 102 30.01 -2.13 -34.53
C ALA A 102 28.90 -1.46 -33.69
N LEU A 103 28.14 -0.54 -34.30
CA LEU A 103 27.01 0.11 -33.64
C LEU A 103 25.88 -0.87 -33.32
N VAL A 104 25.62 -1.86 -34.19
CA VAL A 104 24.63 -2.91 -33.96
C VAL A 104 25.05 -3.81 -32.80
N TYR A 105 26.31 -4.26 -32.79
CA TYR A 105 26.86 -5.06 -31.69
C TYR A 105 26.77 -4.32 -30.35
N GLU A 106 27.18 -3.05 -30.30
CA GLU A 106 27.10 -2.24 -29.08
C GLU A 106 25.65 -2.09 -28.60
N ALA A 107 24.72 -1.76 -29.49
CA ALA A 107 23.31 -1.60 -29.14
C ALA A 107 22.69 -2.90 -28.62
N LEU A 108 22.98 -4.04 -29.27
CA LEU A 108 22.51 -5.35 -28.82
C LEU A 108 23.10 -5.73 -27.46
N TYR A 109 24.34 -5.35 -27.19
CA TYR A 109 25.00 -5.65 -25.92
C TYR A 109 24.48 -4.78 -24.77
N GLU A 110 24.25 -3.48 -24.99
CA GLU A 110 23.63 -2.61 -23.99
C GLU A 110 22.15 -2.96 -23.77
N ARG A 111 21.42 -3.40 -24.80
CA ARG A 111 20.06 -3.93 -24.66
C ARG A 111 20.00 -5.14 -23.72
N GLN A 112 20.94 -6.08 -23.85
CA GLN A 112 21.02 -7.22 -22.94
C GLN A 112 21.28 -6.79 -21.49
N ARG A 113 22.06 -5.73 -21.30
CA ARG A 113 22.29 -5.14 -19.96
C ARG A 113 21.03 -4.48 -19.43
N LEU A 114 20.29 -3.75 -20.26
CA LEU A 114 19.02 -3.13 -19.88
C LEU A 114 17.96 -4.17 -19.48
N LEU A 115 17.82 -5.26 -20.25
CA LEU A 115 16.94 -6.39 -19.92
C LEU A 115 17.27 -7.01 -18.55
N ARG A 116 18.55 -6.99 -18.15
CA ARG A 116 18.98 -7.47 -16.83
C ARG A 116 18.85 -6.40 -15.73
N ASN A 117 19.23 -5.16 -16.02
CA ASN A 117 19.36 -4.10 -15.04
C ASN A 117 18.00 -3.46 -14.68
N ALA A 118 17.02 -3.50 -15.59
CA ALA A 118 15.65 -3.02 -15.37
C ALA A 118 14.62 -3.98 -16.00
N PRO A 119 14.52 -5.23 -15.52
CA PRO A 119 13.65 -6.27 -16.10
C PRO A 119 12.15 -5.95 -16.02
N HIS A 120 11.77 -4.96 -15.21
CA HIS A 120 10.40 -4.46 -15.02
C HIS A 120 10.06 -3.29 -15.96
N LEU A 121 11.03 -2.69 -16.64
CA LEU A 121 10.80 -1.58 -17.57
C LEU A 121 11.22 -1.94 -18.99
N VAL A 122 12.05 -2.97 -19.16
CA VAL A 122 12.55 -3.42 -20.46
C VAL A 122 12.19 -4.88 -20.66
N ARG A 123 11.42 -5.18 -21.72
CA ARG A 123 10.98 -6.55 -22.03
C ARG A 123 11.23 -6.89 -23.49
N THR A 124 11.42 -8.17 -23.76
CA THR A 124 11.56 -8.66 -25.14
C THR A 124 10.24 -8.51 -25.88
N LEU A 125 10.29 -7.90 -27.08
CA LEU A 125 9.15 -7.74 -27.97
C LEU A 125 9.46 -8.44 -29.31
N PRO A 126 8.57 -9.32 -29.83
CA PRO A 126 8.73 -9.86 -31.17
C PRO A 126 8.40 -8.81 -32.23
N PHE A 127 9.12 -8.86 -33.34
CA PHE A 127 8.95 -7.97 -34.49
C PHE A 127 8.71 -8.78 -35.76
N MET A 128 7.68 -8.41 -36.50
CA MET A 128 7.36 -8.97 -37.82
C MET A 128 7.73 -7.99 -38.93
N ILE A 129 8.50 -8.47 -39.90
CA ILE A 129 8.76 -7.80 -41.18
C ILE A 129 7.98 -8.56 -42.26
N PRO A 130 6.86 -8.03 -42.77
CA PRO A 130 6.08 -8.67 -43.83
C PRO A 130 6.84 -8.67 -45.16
N VAL A 131 6.70 -9.76 -45.92
CA VAL A 131 7.21 -9.91 -47.28
C VAL A 131 6.01 -9.96 -48.21
N LEU A 132 5.84 -8.96 -49.06
CA LEU A 132 4.62 -8.76 -49.86
C LEU A 132 4.82 -9.18 -51.35
N THR A 133 3.78 -9.70 -52.02
CA THR A 133 3.83 -10.40 -53.33
C THR A 133 3.64 -9.52 -54.59
N LYS A 134 2.69 -8.58 -54.59
CA LYS A 134 2.33 -7.73 -55.76
C LYS A 134 2.21 -6.26 -55.32
N ASP A 135 2.75 -5.36 -56.15
CA ASP A 135 2.87 -3.90 -55.94
C ASP A 135 3.70 -3.44 -54.72
N SER A 136 4.56 -4.31 -54.22
CA SER A 136 5.42 -4.05 -53.06
C SER A 136 6.86 -3.74 -53.44
N VAL A 137 7.43 -2.77 -52.73
CA VAL A 137 8.78 -2.19 -52.87
C VAL A 137 9.93 -3.18 -52.60
N VAL A 138 9.65 -4.48 -52.42
CA VAL A 138 10.63 -5.49 -51.96
C VAL A 138 10.72 -6.67 -52.92
N SER A 139 11.77 -6.72 -53.76
CA SER A 139 12.03 -7.82 -54.69
C SER A 139 12.41 -9.13 -53.98
N ARG A 140 12.27 -10.27 -54.67
CA ARG A 140 12.67 -11.61 -54.19
C ARG A 140 14.16 -11.68 -53.75
N LYS A 141 15.00 -10.79 -54.30
CA LYS A 141 16.42 -10.59 -53.93
C LYS A 141 16.57 -9.87 -52.57
N ILE A 142 15.72 -8.88 -52.29
CA ILE A 142 15.69 -8.15 -51.01
C ILE A 142 15.18 -9.05 -49.88
N ALA A 143 14.19 -9.90 -50.15
CA ALA A 143 13.71 -10.89 -49.16
C ALA A 143 14.81 -11.91 -48.76
N ARG A 144 15.65 -12.34 -49.71
CA ARG A 144 16.83 -13.18 -49.43
C ARG A 144 17.92 -12.43 -48.66
N ALA A 145 18.23 -11.19 -49.05
CA ALA A 145 19.18 -10.34 -48.33
C ALA A 145 18.75 -10.05 -46.88
N LEU A 146 17.44 -9.91 -46.64
CA LEU A 146 16.88 -9.73 -45.30
C LEU A 146 17.11 -10.96 -44.41
N GLY A 147 16.99 -12.18 -44.94
CA GLY A 147 17.33 -13.40 -44.21
C GLY A 147 18.81 -13.45 -43.77
N SER A 148 19.75 -13.10 -44.67
CA SER A 148 21.17 -13.02 -44.33
C SER A 148 21.47 -11.91 -43.30
N ALA A 149 20.82 -10.75 -43.42
CA ALA A 149 20.93 -9.67 -42.45
C ALA A 149 20.41 -10.08 -41.07
N LEU A 150 19.33 -10.85 -40.99
CA LEU A 150 18.80 -11.37 -39.71
C LEU A 150 19.72 -12.41 -39.08
N TRP A 151 20.36 -13.28 -39.87
CA TRP A 151 21.43 -14.16 -39.36
C TRP A 151 22.60 -13.35 -38.78
N MET A 152 23.05 -12.31 -39.49
CA MET A 152 24.09 -11.42 -38.98
C MET A 152 23.65 -10.66 -37.72
N TYR A 153 22.37 -10.28 -37.63
CA TYR A 153 21.77 -9.68 -36.44
C TYR A 153 21.81 -10.64 -35.24
N ASP A 154 21.44 -11.89 -35.45
CA ASP A 154 21.47 -12.92 -34.42
C ASP A 154 22.91 -13.20 -33.94
N LEU A 155 23.87 -13.32 -34.86
CA LEU A 155 25.30 -13.53 -34.58
C LEU A 155 25.95 -12.35 -33.82
N THR A 156 25.60 -11.12 -34.19
CA THR A 156 26.15 -9.91 -33.53
C THR A 156 25.59 -9.71 -32.12
N GLY A 157 24.47 -10.35 -31.79
CA GLY A 157 23.97 -10.39 -30.42
C GLY A 157 22.49 -10.63 -30.23
N GLY A 158 21.71 -10.77 -31.31
CA GLY A 158 20.31 -11.16 -31.23
C GLY A 158 20.10 -12.49 -30.51
N TRP A 159 21.03 -13.45 -30.66
CA TRP A 159 20.99 -14.75 -29.97
C TRP A 159 20.95 -14.62 -28.43
N ARG A 160 21.39 -13.47 -27.86
CA ARG A 160 21.56 -13.30 -26.40
C ARG A 160 20.21 -13.21 -25.67
N VAL A 161 19.14 -13.02 -26.43
CA VAL A 161 17.74 -13.05 -25.98
C VAL A 161 17.24 -14.49 -25.77
N GLY A 162 17.96 -15.49 -26.29
CA GLY A 162 17.57 -16.90 -26.22
C GLY A 162 16.57 -17.32 -27.30
N ARG A 163 16.29 -16.48 -28.30
CA ARG A 163 15.42 -16.79 -29.44
C ARG A 163 16.03 -16.27 -30.75
N LEU A 164 16.04 -17.10 -31.78
CA LEU A 164 16.52 -16.76 -33.12
C LEU A 164 15.38 -16.29 -34.02
N HIS A 165 15.72 -15.59 -35.10
CA HIS A 165 14.74 -15.21 -36.11
C HIS A 165 14.09 -16.44 -36.77
N ARG A 166 12.86 -16.27 -37.24
CA ARG A 166 12.09 -17.31 -37.94
C ARG A 166 11.41 -16.74 -39.16
N ARG A 167 11.27 -17.56 -40.20
CA ARG A 167 10.41 -17.24 -41.35
C ARG A 167 9.01 -17.78 -41.09
N LEU A 168 8.01 -16.90 -41.13
CA LEU A 168 6.60 -17.23 -40.97
C LEU A 168 5.94 -17.42 -42.34
N ARG A 169 5.02 -18.40 -42.42
CA ARG A 169 4.09 -18.53 -43.56
C ARG A 169 3.04 -17.43 -43.49
N ALA A 170 2.47 -17.03 -44.63
CA ALA A 170 1.46 -15.98 -44.71
C ALA A 170 0.32 -16.14 -43.69
N LYS A 171 -0.26 -17.35 -43.57
CA LYS A 171 -1.32 -17.64 -42.59
C LYS A 171 -0.92 -17.35 -41.14
N THR A 172 0.29 -17.72 -40.74
CA THR A 172 0.80 -17.47 -39.38
C THR A 172 1.13 -16.00 -39.16
N ALA A 173 1.64 -15.32 -40.19
CA ALA A 173 1.91 -13.88 -40.14
C ALA A 173 0.61 -13.06 -40.02
N LEU A 174 -0.46 -13.46 -40.72
CA LEU A 174 -1.78 -12.85 -40.59
C LEU A 174 -2.39 -13.04 -39.20
N ALA A 175 -2.15 -14.17 -38.54
CA ALA A 175 -2.65 -14.40 -37.18
C ALA A 175 -2.13 -13.35 -36.19
N HIS A 176 -0.91 -12.83 -36.40
CA HIS A 176 -0.31 -11.78 -35.56
C HIS A 176 -0.85 -10.37 -35.83
N MET A 177 -1.45 -10.13 -37.00
CA MET A 177 -2.08 -8.86 -37.36
C MET A 177 -3.21 -9.12 -38.35
N PRO A 178 -4.40 -9.55 -37.87
CA PRO A 178 -5.48 -10.02 -38.74
C PRO A 178 -6.06 -8.96 -39.67
N THR A 179 -5.82 -7.68 -39.39
CA THR A 179 -6.25 -6.57 -40.24
C THR A 179 -5.37 -6.39 -41.48
N MET A 180 -4.19 -7.03 -41.53
CA MET A 180 -3.28 -6.93 -42.67
C MET A 180 -3.87 -7.58 -43.93
N LYS A 181 -3.58 -7.02 -45.11
CA LYS A 181 -4.06 -7.52 -46.41
C LYS A 181 -3.53 -8.91 -46.75
N ALA A 182 -4.39 -9.92 -46.62
CA ALA A 182 -4.05 -11.32 -46.85
C ALA A 182 -3.58 -11.61 -48.28
N GLU A 183 -4.15 -10.93 -49.28
CA GLU A 183 -3.89 -11.16 -50.71
C GLU A 183 -2.47 -10.75 -51.10
N THR A 184 -1.90 -9.79 -50.36
CA THR A 184 -0.58 -9.21 -50.65
C THR A 184 0.54 -9.83 -49.82
N LEU A 185 0.24 -10.64 -48.80
CA LEU A 185 1.25 -11.18 -47.88
C LEU A 185 1.80 -12.53 -48.35
N ALA A 186 3.07 -12.59 -48.74
CA ALA A 186 3.75 -13.81 -49.18
C ALA A 186 4.24 -14.66 -47.98
N ALA A 187 4.87 -13.99 -47.03
CA ALA A 187 5.53 -14.55 -45.86
C ALA A 187 5.87 -13.40 -44.90
N ALA A 188 6.46 -13.70 -43.74
CA ALA A 188 7.10 -12.68 -42.92
C ALA A 188 8.37 -13.20 -42.25
N TYR A 189 9.21 -12.31 -41.76
CA TYR A 189 10.29 -12.64 -40.83
C TYR A 189 9.93 -12.16 -39.43
N LEU A 190 10.00 -13.07 -38.47
CA LEU A 190 9.89 -12.79 -37.05
C LEU A 190 11.29 -12.69 -36.46
N TYR A 191 11.62 -11.59 -35.80
CA TYR A 191 12.85 -11.43 -35.02
C TYR A 191 12.54 -10.83 -33.65
N PHE A 192 13.50 -10.79 -32.73
CA PHE A 192 13.26 -10.36 -31.36
C PHE A 192 14.09 -9.14 -31.01
N ASP A 193 13.41 -8.12 -30.50
CA ASP A 193 14.05 -6.94 -29.92
C ASP A 193 13.48 -6.66 -28.52
N ALA A 194 13.59 -5.43 -28.00
CA ALA A 194 13.00 -5.05 -26.73
C ALA A 194 12.23 -3.72 -26.80
N GLU A 195 11.19 -3.64 -26.00
CA GLU A 195 10.45 -2.41 -25.70
C GLU A 195 10.81 -1.88 -24.32
N ALA A 196 10.57 -0.60 -24.10
CA ALA A 196 10.73 0.03 -22.80
C ALA A 196 9.78 1.18 -22.53
N ASP A 197 9.44 1.35 -21.25
CA ASP A 197 8.90 2.59 -20.71
C ASP A 197 10.05 3.60 -20.54
N ASP A 198 10.25 4.45 -21.53
CA ASP A 198 11.43 5.32 -21.68
C ASP A 198 11.54 6.42 -20.61
N ALA A 199 10.41 7.07 -20.28
CA ALA A 199 10.33 8.06 -19.23
C ALA A 199 10.62 7.43 -17.86
N ARG A 200 9.99 6.29 -17.57
CA ARG A 200 10.20 5.60 -16.28
C ARG A 200 11.57 4.97 -16.18
N LEU A 201 12.17 4.52 -17.29
CA LEU A 201 13.57 4.09 -17.31
C LEU A 201 14.50 5.25 -16.94
N THR A 202 14.26 6.44 -17.47
CA THR A 202 15.05 7.64 -17.13
C THR A 202 14.92 7.98 -15.65
N LEU A 203 13.69 7.97 -15.10
CA LEU A 203 13.44 8.21 -13.68
C LEU A 203 14.07 7.13 -12.78
N ALA A 204 14.04 5.86 -13.19
CA ALA A 204 14.70 4.78 -12.46
C ALA A 204 16.22 5.00 -12.37
N VAL A 205 16.84 5.50 -13.45
CA VAL A 205 18.27 5.86 -13.45
C VAL A 205 18.55 7.04 -12.51
N ILE A 206 17.72 8.09 -12.52
CA ILE A 206 17.83 9.23 -11.60
C ILE A 206 17.71 8.77 -10.15
N ARG A 207 16.70 7.95 -9.82
CA ARG A 207 16.50 7.45 -8.45
C ARG A 207 17.64 6.54 -8.00
N SER A 208 18.22 5.75 -8.90
CA SER A 208 19.45 5.03 -8.62
C SER A 208 20.65 5.93 -8.31
N ALA A 209 20.73 7.13 -8.91
CA ALA A 209 21.76 8.10 -8.59
C ALA A 209 21.50 8.76 -7.22
N ILE A 210 20.25 9.09 -6.90
CA ILE A 210 19.85 9.64 -5.59
C ILE A 210 20.15 8.66 -4.46
N GLN A 211 19.85 7.36 -4.65
CA GLN A 211 20.22 6.32 -3.68
C GLN A 211 21.73 6.23 -3.41
N ARG A 212 22.55 6.81 -4.30
CA ARG A 212 24.02 6.90 -4.17
C ARG A 212 24.49 8.28 -3.72
N GLY A 213 23.59 9.11 -3.20
CA GLY A 213 23.90 10.41 -2.58
C GLY A 213 23.91 11.61 -3.54
N ALA A 214 23.59 11.44 -4.82
CA ALA A 214 23.53 12.55 -5.76
C ALA A 214 22.44 13.57 -5.38
N ALA A 215 22.76 14.87 -5.45
CA ALA A 215 21.81 15.97 -5.25
C ALA A 215 21.17 16.33 -6.60
N ILE A 216 19.89 16.00 -6.80
CA ILE A 216 19.23 16.11 -8.13
C ILE A 216 17.93 16.92 -8.02
N ALA A 217 17.80 17.99 -8.80
CA ALA A 217 16.61 18.85 -8.84
C ALA A 217 16.17 19.16 -10.29
N ASN A 218 14.89 18.96 -10.59
CA ASN A 218 14.23 19.50 -11.80
C ASN A 218 13.82 20.97 -11.57
N TYR A 219 13.24 21.64 -12.56
CA TYR A 219 12.82 23.06 -12.45
C TYR A 219 13.90 24.02 -11.91
N CYS A 220 15.16 23.77 -12.25
CA CYS A 220 16.36 24.54 -11.93
C CYS A 220 17.15 24.76 -13.23
N GLY A 221 16.87 25.85 -13.93
CA GLY A 221 17.50 26.17 -15.20
C GLY A 221 18.85 26.85 -15.00
N VAL A 222 19.90 26.35 -15.65
CA VAL A 222 21.21 27.04 -15.67
C VAL A 222 21.11 28.30 -16.52
N THR A 223 21.44 29.44 -15.91
CA THR A 223 21.42 30.76 -16.54
C THR A 223 22.82 31.26 -16.88
N LYS A 224 23.84 30.81 -16.14
CA LYS A 224 25.24 31.23 -16.32
C LYS A 224 26.22 30.13 -15.90
N LEU A 225 27.33 30.00 -16.62
CA LEU A 225 28.48 29.19 -16.20
C LEU A 225 29.48 30.07 -15.43
N ASN A 226 29.89 29.61 -14.26
CA ASN A 226 30.82 30.32 -13.40
C ASN A 226 32.24 29.80 -13.66
N LYS A 227 33.19 30.72 -13.85
CA LYS A 227 34.60 30.42 -14.10
C LYS A 227 35.48 31.08 -13.04
N ASP A 228 36.57 30.42 -12.68
CA ASP A 228 37.60 30.99 -11.82
C ASP A 228 38.48 32.01 -12.58
N THR A 229 39.43 32.62 -11.88
CA THR A 229 40.36 33.61 -12.44
C THR A 229 41.27 33.05 -13.53
N SER A 230 41.44 31.73 -13.63
CA SER A 230 42.20 31.05 -14.68
C SER A 230 41.34 30.69 -15.90
N GLY A 231 40.05 31.05 -15.90
CA GLY A 231 39.10 30.74 -16.96
C GLY A 231 38.58 29.30 -16.93
N ARG A 232 38.83 28.55 -15.84
CA ARG A 232 38.34 27.18 -15.66
C ARG A 232 36.96 27.17 -15.01
N ILE A 233 36.14 26.18 -15.35
CA ILE A 233 34.79 26.02 -14.77
C ILE A 233 34.88 25.80 -13.26
N ALA A 234 34.09 26.57 -12.50
CA ALA A 234 33.97 26.48 -11.06
C ALA A 234 32.53 26.23 -10.57
N GLY A 235 31.54 26.20 -11.48
CA GLY A 235 30.14 25.98 -11.14
C GLY A 235 29.16 26.56 -12.16
N ALA A 236 27.93 26.77 -11.74
CA ALA A 236 26.90 27.43 -12.55
C ALA A 236 25.88 28.18 -11.67
N SER A 237 25.35 29.30 -12.17
CA SER A 237 24.17 29.95 -11.61
C SER A 237 22.91 29.28 -12.14
N VAL A 238 21.96 29.02 -11.27
CA VAL A 238 20.65 28.46 -11.62
C VAL A 238 19.53 29.40 -11.20
N ALA A 239 18.45 29.41 -11.99
CA ALA A 239 17.18 30.01 -11.66
C ALA A 239 16.12 28.91 -11.50
N THR A 240 15.39 28.94 -10.40
CA THR A 240 14.30 28.01 -10.13
C THR A 240 12.98 28.53 -10.72
N HIS A 241 12.02 27.65 -10.98
CA HIS A 241 10.69 28.10 -11.46
C HIS A 241 9.94 28.94 -10.41
N GLU A 242 10.32 28.82 -9.13
CA GLU A 242 9.81 29.61 -8.01
C GLU A 242 10.38 31.05 -8.00
N GLY A 243 11.24 31.42 -8.95
CA GLY A 243 11.83 32.77 -9.08
C GLY A 243 13.10 32.98 -8.25
N GLU A 244 13.61 31.95 -7.57
CA GLU A 244 14.87 32.05 -6.84
C GLU A 244 16.08 31.87 -7.76
N SER A 245 17.21 32.49 -7.44
CA SER A 245 18.48 32.26 -8.14
C SER A 245 19.62 32.08 -7.16
N PHE A 246 20.50 31.12 -7.44
CA PHE A 246 21.68 30.84 -6.61
C PHE A 246 22.77 30.15 -7.42
N ASP A 247 24.00 30.14 -6.87
CA ASP A 247 25.15 29.48 -7.47
C ASP A 247 25.33 28.06 -6.92
N ILE A 248 25.69 27.13 -7.81
CA ILE A 248 26.12 25.77 -7.48
C ILE A 248 27.63 25.68 -7.74
N SER A 249 28.39 25.37 -6.69
CA SER A 249 29.84 25.19 -6.79
C SER A 249 30.19 23.78 -7.27
N ALA A 250 30.92 23.65 -8.38
CA ALA A 250 31.34 22.35 -8.92
C ALA A 250 32.66 22.40 -9.68
N ARG A 251 33.51 21.38 -9.50
CA ARG A 251 34.84 21.32 -10.16
C ARG A 251 34.78 21.02 -11.66
N VAL A 252 33.73 20.36 -12.12
CA VAL A 252 33.47 20.06 -13.54
C VAL A 252 31.98 20.22 -13.80
N VAL A 253 31.63 20.82 -14.94
CA VAL A 253 30.25 20.83 -15.45
C VAL A 253 30.15 19.89 -16.65
N VAL A 254 29.13 19.03 -16.65
CA VAL A 254 28.76 18.19 -17.78
C VAL A 254 27.52 18.74 -18.47
N ASN A 255 27.67 19.16 -19.72
CA ASN A 255 26.57 19.50 -20.60
C ASN A 255 25.97 18.22 -21.20
N ALA A 256 24.82 17.79 -20.68
CA ALA A 256 24.03 16.66 -21.15
C ALA A 256 22.62 17.09 -21.60
N THR A 257 22.50 18.33 -22.10
CA THR A 257 21.23 18.97 -22.45
C THR A 257 20.66 18.55 -23.81
N GLY A 258 21.12 17.43 -24.40
CA GLY A 258 20.53 16.88 -25.63
C GLY A 258 20.50 17.88 -26.80
N VAL A 259 19.31 18.13 -27.36
CA VAL A 259 19.13 19.08 -28.49
C VAL A 259 19.45 20.53 -28.13
N TRP A 260 19.50 20.87 -26.84
CA TRP A 260 19.90 22.19 -26.34
C TRP A 260 21.43 22.33 -26.15
N GLY A 261 22.20 21.30 -26.50
CA GLY A 261 23.64 21.22 -26.25
C GLY A 261 24.44 22.43 -26.74
N ASP A 262 24.09 22.98 -27.90
CA ASP A 262 24.78 24.14 -28.47
C ASP A 262 24.54 25.42 -27.64
N SER A 263 23.37 25.60 -27.02
CA SER A 263 23.09 26.77 -26.16
C SER A 263 24.01 26.81 -24.93
N MET A 264 24.24 25.65 -24.30
CA MET A 264 25.20 25.56 -23.20
C MET A 264 26.65 25.72 -23.66
N ARG A 265 27.00 25.25 -24.87
CA ARG A 265 28.34 25.49 -25.45
C ARG A 265 28.60 26.96 -25.72
N ARG A 266 27.60 27.69 -26.23
CA ARG A 266 27.69 29.15 -26.44
C ARG A 266 27.96 29.89 -25.14
N MET A 267 27.33 29.45 -24.04
CA MET A 267 27.57 30.01 -22.71
C MET A 267 29.01 29.77 -22.20
N ASP A 268 29.67 28.70 -22.63
CA ASP A 268 31.05 28.40 -22.24
C ASP A 268 32.10 29.10 -23.12
N VAL A 269 32.08 28.85 -24.44
CA VAL A 269 33.16 29.26 -25.35
C VAL A 269 32.79 30.38 -26.33
N GLY A 270 31.53 30.82 -26.34
CA GLY A 270 31.03 31.80 -27.31
C GLY A 270 30.93 31.26 -28.75
N GLY A 271 30.46 32.11 -29.68
CA GLY A 271 30.39 31.84 -31.14
C GLY A 271 29.21 30.99 -31.62
N ASP A 272 29.05 30.86 -32.95
CA ASP A 272 27.92 30.17 -33.60
C ASP A 272 28.21 28.71 -33.98
N SER A 273 29.01 27.98 -33.19
CA SER A 273 29.32 26.58 -33.50
C SER A 273 28.08 25.68 -33.38
N VAL A 274 27.33 25.52 -34.49
CA VAL A 274 26.19 24.62 -34.57
C VAL A 274 26.73 23.21 -34.80
N THR A 275 26.72 22.40 -33.74
CA THR A 275 27.13 20.99 -33.82
C THR A 275 25.94 20.05 -33.92
N ILE A 276 24.73 20.55 -33.63
CA ILE A 276 23.50 19.76 -33.54
C ILE A 276 22.50 20.17 -34.62
N ARG A 277 22.06 19.19 -35.43
CA ARG A 277 20.92 19.32 -36.34
C ARG A 277 19.72 18.56 -35.77
N PRO A 278 18.66 19.23 -35.29
CA PRO A 278 17.48 18.57 -34.75
C PRO A 278 16.73 17.79 -35.83
N ALA A 279 16.45 16.51 -35.57
CA ALA A 279 15.57 15.70 -36.41
C ALA A 279 14.30 15.33 -35.63
N LYS A 280 13.13 15.60 -36.20
CA LYS A 280 11.83 15.30 -35.60
C LYS A 280 11.42 13.86 -35.90
N GLY A 281 11.14 13.12 -34.82
CA GLY A 281 10.41 11.87 -34.86
C GLY A 281 9.03 12.05 -34.26
N ILE A 282 8.01 11.54 -34.94
CA ILE A 282 6.61 11.63 -34.53
C ILE A 282 5.97 10.25 -34.38
N HIS A 283 4.92 10.21 -33.56
CA HIS A 283 4.07 9.05 -33.38
C HIS A 283 2.61 9.45 -33.18
N ILE A 284 1.72 8.58 -33.65
CA ILE A 284 0.28 8.64 -33.36
C ILE A 284 -0.14 7.42 -32.53
N THR A 285 -1.19 7.57 -31.74
CA THR A 285 -1.84 6.51 -30.97
C THR A 285 -3.24 6.31 -31.49
N VAL A 286 -3.61 5.06 -31.74
CA VAL A 286 -4.97 4.65 -32.15
C VAL A 286 -5.46 3.50 -31.27
N PRO A 287 -6.78 3.32 -31.12
CA PRO A 287 -7.36 2.16 -30.44
C PRO A 287 -6.86 0.85 -31.06
N TRP A 288 -6.43 -0.09 -30.22
CA TRP A 288 -5.81 -1.34 -30.68
C TRP A 288 -6.78 -2.19 -31.50
N GLU A 289 -8.07 -2.18 -31.18
CA GLU A 289 -9.10 -2.99 -31.85
C GLU A 289 -9.24 -2.69 -33.36
N LEU A 290 -8.75 -1.53 -33.82
CA LEU A 290 -8.72 -1.12 -35.22
C LEU A 290 -7.52 -1.71 -35.98
N VAL A 291 -6.47 -2.14 -35.27
CA VAL A 291 -5.21 -2.63 -35.85
C VAL A 291 -4.97 -4.11 -35.52
N ARG A 292 -5.26 -4.53 -34.29
CA ARG A 292 -5.22 -5.92 -33.79
C ARG A 292 -3.88 -6.63 -33.97
N ASN A 293 -2.77 -5.92 -33.81
CA ASN A 293 -1.45 -6.55 -33.82
C ASN A 293 -1.04 -7.02 -32.42
N ASP A 294 -0.61 -8.27 -32.26
CA ASP A 294 -0.15 -8.82 -30.96
C ASP A 294 1.38 -8.69 -30.76
N ILE A 295 2.11 -8.37 -31.83
CA ILE A 295 3.55 -8.13 -31.89
C ILE A 295 3.84 -6.81 -32.62
N ALA A 296 5.08 -6.32 -32.55
CA ALA A 296 5.47 -5.16 -33.35
C ALA A 296 5.54 -5.54 -34.84
N VAL A 297 5.09 -4.64 -35.71
CA VAL A 297 5.13 -4.83 -37.17
C VAL A 297 5.88 -3.66 -37.80
N VAL A 298 6.83 -3.96 -38.68
CA VAL A 298 7.56 -2.96 -39.46
C VAL A 298 6.88 -2.82 -40.82
N ILE A 299 6.16 -1.73 -41.05
CA ILE A 299 5.47 -1.49 -42.32
C ILE A 299 6.26 -0.50 -43.19
N PRO A 300 6.40 -0.76 -44.50
CA PRO A 300 7.02 0.18 -45.42
C PRO A 300 6.09 1.37 -45.66
N VAL A 301 6.67 2.55 -45.83
CA VAL A 301 5.90 3.73 -46.25
C VAL A 301 5.90 3.80 -47.79
N PRO A 302 4.74 3.86 -48.46
CA PRO A 302 4.68 3.97 -49.91
C PRO A 302 5.44 5.20 -50.43
N GLY A 303 6.28 5.02 -51.46
CA GLY A 303 7.06 6.12 -52.06
C GLY A 303 8.20 6.66 -51.21
N ASP A 304 8.47 6.06 -50.05
CA ASP A 304 9.50 6.51 -49.10
C ASP A 304 10.38 5.31 -48.69
N LYS A 305 11.68 5.56 -48.49
CA LYS A 305 12.63 4.52 -48.06
C LYS A 305 12.54 4.22 -46.55
N ARG A 306 11.67 4.92 -45.82
CA ARG A 306 11.45 4.77 -44.39
C ARG A 306 10.40 3.69 -44.08
N SER A 307 10.45 3.19 -42.86
CA SER A 307 9.48 2.26 -42.32
C SER A 307 8.90 2.81 -41.03
N LEU A 308 7.63 2.51 -40.78
CA LEU A 308 6.98 2.77 -39.51
C LEU A 308 6.94 1.48 -38.69
N PHE A 309 7.12 1.62 -37.39
CA PHE A 309 6.82 0.62 -36.40
C PHE A 309 5.35 0.79 -35.98
N VAL A 310 4.64 -0.32 -36.01
CA VAL A 310 3.31 -0.49 -35.46
C VAL A 310 3.48 -1.32 -34.20
N VAL A 311 3.34 -0.72 -33.03
CA VAL A 311 3.72 -1.31 -31.74
C VAL A 311 2.49 -1.43 -30.85
N PRO A 312 2.12 -2.64 -30.39
CA PRO A 312 0.99 -2.79 -29.48
C PRO A 312 1.39 -2.32 -28.08
N HIS A 313 0.46 -1.68 -27.35
CA HIS A 313 0.77 -1.06 -26.07
C HIS A 313 -0.34 -1.14 -25.04
N MET A 314 0.05 -1.15 -23.76
CA MET A 314 -0.81 -1.42 -22.60
C MET A 314 -1.56 -2.76 -22.72
N PRO A 315 -0.90 -3.89 -22.41
CA PRO A 315 -1.54 -5.20 -22.44
C PRO A 315 -2.66 -5.31 -21.40
N ASN A 316 -3.77 -5.95 -21.76
CA ASN A 316 -4.91 -6.17 -20.87
C ASN A 316 -4.81 -7.48 -20.06
N GLY A 317 -3.83 -8.33 -20.35
CA GLY A 317 -3.59 -9.60 -19.66
C GLY A 317 -4.22 -10.84 -20.32
N ASP A 318 -5.07 -10.64 -21.32
CA ASP A 318 -5.77 -11.67 -22.10
C ASP A 318 -5.17 -11.90 -23.51
N GLY A 319 -4.00 -11.32 -23.77
CA GLY A 319 -3.37 -11.31 -25.10
C GLY A 319 -3.79 -10.13 -25.99
N THR A 320 -4.67 -9.26 -25.51
CA THR A 320 -5.05 -8.01 -26.18
C THR A 320 -4.34 -6.80 -25.58
N PHE A 321 -4.46 -5.67 -26.27
CA PHE A 321 -3.85 -4.40 -25.88
C PHE A 321 -4.88 -3.28 -25.96
N ARG A 322 -4.65 -2.17 -25.26
CA ARG A 322 -5.54 -1.02 -25.27
C ARG A 322 -5.29 -0.11 -26.48
N TYR A 323 -4.02 0.10 -26.84
CA TYR A 323 -3.66 1.00 -27.94
C TYR A 323 -2.58 0.42 -28.84
N THR A 324 -2.48 0.98 -30.05
CA THR A 324 -1.36 0.76 -30.96
C THR A 324 -0.68 2.09 -31.27
N TYR A 325 0.63 2.13 -31.14
CA TYR A 325 1.46 3.25 -31.53
C TYR A 325 2.00 3.06 -32.94
N VAL A 326 2.01 4.14 -33.72
CA VAL A 326 2.53 4.14 -35.09
C VAL A 326 3.54 5.27 -35.28
N GLY A 327 4.79 4.93 -35.59
CA GLY A 327 5.92 5.85 -35.79
C GLY A 327 7.25 5.11 -36.02
N THR A 328 8.41 5.69 -36.30
CA THR A 328 8.76 7.12 -36.28
C THR A 328 9.02 7.65 -37.68
N THR A 329 8.87 8.96 -37.82
CA THR A 329 9.55 9.74 -38.87
C THR A 329 10.98 10.10 -38.44
N ASP A 330 11.78 10.59 -39.38
CA ASP A 330 13.07 11.26 -39.13
C ASP A 330 13.10 12.44 -40.12
N THR A 331 12.41 13.54 -39.83
CA THR A 331 12.35 14.74 -40.68
C THR A 331 13.25 15.86 -40.13
N ASP A 332 13.79 16.69 -41.02
CA ASP A 332 14.54 17.87 -40.61
C ASP A 332 13.62 18.86 -39.91
N TYR A 333 14.08 19.51 -38.83
CA TYR A 333 13.24 20.40 -38.03
C TYR A 333 13.88 21.76 -37.84
N ARG A 334 13.11 22.81 -38.14
CA ARG A 334 13.53 24.22 -38.08
C ARG A 334 12.69 25.09 -37.14
N GLY A 335 11.69 24.50 -36.47
CA GLY A 335 10.83 25.21 -35.52
C GLY A 335 11.44 25.32 -34.13
N SER A 336 10.62 25.73 -33.15
CA SER A 336 11.04 25.81 -31.74
C SER A 336 11.46 24.44 -31.22
N ILE A 337 12.68 24.37 -30.66
CA ILE A 337 13.21 23.15 -30.04
C ILE A 337 12.63 22.87 -28.65
N ASP A 338 12.01 23.89 -28.02
CA ASP A 338 11.44 23.79 -26.68
C ASP A 338 10.10 23.06 -26.68
N ASP A 339 9.32 23.17 -27.77
CA ASP A 339 8.00 22.56 -27.89
C ASP A 339 7.75 22.00 -29.31
N PRO A 340 8.37 20.85 -29.67
CA PRO A 340 8.15 20.22 -30.97
C PRO A 340 6.77 19.54 -31.02
N GLN A 341 5.92 19.95 -31.96
CA GLN A 341 4.57 19.41 -32.14
C GLN A 341 4.43 18.52 -33.38
N CYS A 342 3.47 17.60 -33.33
CA CYS A 342 3.00 16.86 -34.50
C CYS A 342 2.11 17.76 -35.36
N THR A 343 2.43 17.87 -36.65
CA THR A 343 1.61 18.63 -37.60
C THR A 343 0.50 17.75 -38.18
N PRO A 344 -0.59 18.32 -38.71
CA PRO A 344 -1.61 17.56 -39.45
C PRO A 344 -1.01 16.69 -40.56
N GLU A 345 0.03 17.18 -41.25
CA GLU A 345 0.73 16.46 -42.30
C GLU A 345 1.50 15.24 -41.77
N ASP A 346 2.05 15.33 -40.55
CA ASP A 346 2.70 14.21 -39.86
C ASP A 346 1.67 13.11 -39.53
N ILE A 347 0.50 13.51 -39.05
CA ILE A 347 -0.60 12.58 -38.71
C ILE A 347 -1.07 11.85 -39.97
N ASP A 348 -1.34 12.61 -41.05
CA ASP A 348 -1.77 12.02 -42.32
C ASP A 348 -0.71 11.10 -42.92
N TYR A 349 0.58 11.42 -42.73
CA TYR A 349 1.68 10.56 -43.17
C TYR A 349 1.61 9.18 -42.48
N CYS A 350 1.41 9.14 -41.17
CA CYS A 350 1.24 7.89 -40.42
C CYS A 350 -0.05 7.15 -40.80
N LEU A 351 -1.18 7.85 -40.89
CA LEU A 351 -2.47 7.25 -41.23
C LEU A 351 -2.46 6.66 -42.65
N ARG A 352 -1.88 7.35 -43.64
CA ARG A 352 -1.76 6.83 -45.02
C ARG A 352 -0.97 5.52 -45.07
N ALA A 353 0.17 5.47 -44.38
CA ALA A 353 1.01 4.27 -44.35
C ALA A 353 0.30 3.11 -43.60
N LEU A 354 -0.32 3.40 -42.46
CA LEU A 354 -1.08 2.42 -41.68
C LEU A 354 -2.27 1.86 -42.47
N ASN A 355 -3.12 2.73 -43.03
CA ASN A 355 -4.29 2.33 -43.80
C ASN A 355 -3.93 1.47 -45.00
N LYS A 356 -2.79 1.74 -45.65
CA LYS A 356 -2.31 0.88 -46.76
C LYS A 356 -2.02 -0.54 -46.30
N ALA A 357 -1.50 -0.70 -45.07
CA ALA A 357 -1.16 -1.98 -44.47
C ALA A 357 -2.38 -2.75 -43.96
N ILE A 358 -3.41 -2.07 -43.41
CA ILE A 358 -4.50 -2.71 -42.65
C ILE A 358 -5.87 -2.76 -43.34
N SER A 359 -5.97 -2.47 -44.64
CA SER A 359 -7.29 -2.39 -45.30
C SER A 359 -8.05 -3.73 -45.43
N GLY A 360 -7.61 -4.81 -44.77
CA GLY A 360 -8.37 -6.07 -44.70
C GLY A 360 -9.60 -6.03 -43.80
N SER A 361 -9.75 -4.98 -42.97
CA SER A 361 -10.86 -4.81 -42.01
C SER A 361 -12.11 -4.11 -42.58
N GLY A 362 -12.08 -3.64 -43.84
CA GLY A 362 -13.21 -2.93 -44.47
C GLY A 362 -13.42 -1.47 -44.01
N ARG A 363 -12.67 -0.99 -43.00
CA ARG A 363 -12.70 0.39 -42.50
C ARG A 363 -11.31 1.03 -42.58
N SER A 364 -11.24 2.28 -43.05
CA SER A 364 -10.02 3.09 -43.00
C SER A 364 -10.00 3.96 -41.74
N LEU A 365 -8.85 4.09 -41.10
CA LEU A 365 -8.68 5.01 -39.98
C LEU A 365 -8.62 6.45 -40.46
N THR A 366 -9.21 7.32 -39.67
CA THR A 366 -9.29 8.77 -39.86
C THR A 366 -8.57 9.50 -38.73
N ARG A 367 -8.52 10.83 -38.80
CA ARG A 367 -7.97 11.64 -37.71
C ARG A 367 -8.77 11.51 -36.41
N ASP A 368 -10.07 11.24 -36.51
CA ASP A 368 -10.96 11.07 -35.34
C ASP A 368 -10.64 9.79 -34.55
N ASP A 369 -9.96 8.82 -35.18
CA ASP A 369 -9.49 7.61 -34.50
C ASP A 369 -8.16 7.82 -33.75
N VAL A 370 -7.52 9.01 -33.85
CA VAL A 370 -6.26 9.32 -33.18
C VAL A 370 -6.52 9.85 -31.77
N VAL A 371 -6.15 9.06 -30.77
CA VAL A 371 -6.38 9.38 -29.35
C VAL A 371 -5.19 10.10 -28.69
N GLY A 372 -4.08 10.26 -29.41
CA GLY A 372 -2.92 10.99 -28.91
C GLY A 372 -1.76 11.02 -29.89
N THR A 373 -0.89 12.02 -29.75
CA THR A 373 0.31 12.21 -30.57
C THR A 373 1.49 12.63 -29.71
N TRP A 374 2.72 12.32 -30.14
CA TRP A 374 3.90 12.95 -29.58
C TRP A 374 5.00 13.13 -30.62
N ALA A 375 5.80 14.18 -30.43
CA ALA A 375 7.01 14.43 -31.20
C ALA A 375 8.23 14.58 -30.28
N GLY A 376 9.37 14.14 -30.77
CA GLY A 376 10.66 14.27 -30.09
C GLY A 376 11.74 14.70 -31.08
N LEU A 377 12.67 15.52 -30.62
CA LEU A 377 13.81 15.95 -31.42
C LEU A 377 15.04 15.15 -31.07
N ARG A 378 15.73 14.61 -32.07
CA ARG A 378 16.99 13.91 -31.92
C ARG A 378 18.16 14.88 -32.19
N PRO A 379 19.18 14.94 -31.33
CA PRO A 379 20.38 15.72 -31.59
C PRO A 379 21.30 14.96 -32.54
N LEU A 380 21.17 15.18 -33.85
CA LEU A 380 22.11 14.60 -34.83
C LEU A 380 23.37 15.46 -34.90
N VAL A 381 24.53 14.80 -34.86
CA VAL A 381 25.83 15.50 -34.87
C VAL A 381 26.26 15.73 -36.33
N ALA A 382 26.67 16.95 -36.67
CA ALA A 382 27.24 17.27 -37.98
C ALA A 382 28.60 16.57 -38.18
N ALA A 383 28.93 16.19 -39.42
CA ALA A 383 30.23 15.61 -39.76
C ALA A 383 31.37 16.63 -39.59
N GLU A 384 32.61 16.15 -39.45
CA GLU A 384 33.76 16.86 -38.86
C GLU A 384 34.31 18.07 -39.65
N ASP A 385 33.78 18.38 -40.83
CA ASP A 385 34.37 19.38 -41.72
C ASP A 385 33.59 20.70 -41.74
N GLY A 386 33.38 21.34 -40.58
CA GLY A 386 33.07 22.79 -40.44
C GLY A 386 31.92 23.39 -41.31
N GLY A 387 31.15 22.56 -42.00
CA GLY A 387 30.17 22.94 -42.99
C GLY A 387 28.79 22.44 -42.60
N ALA A 388 27.77 23.21 -42.96
CA ALA A 388 26.38 22.82 -42.74
C ALA A 388 26.15 21.37 -43.20
N ALA A 389 25.58 20.54 -42.33
CA ALA A 389 25.35 19.12 -42.60
C ALA A 389 24.53 18.92 -43.89
N LYS A 390 25.19 18.68 -45.03
CA LYS A 390 24.53 18.39 -46.32
C LYS A 390 24.19 16.90 -46.37
N GLY A 391 22.90 16.57 -46.44
CA GLY A 391 22.40 15.19 -46.49
C GLY A 391 21.03 15.02 -45.81
N ARG A 392 20.39 13.85 -45.99
CA ARG A 392 19.16 13.49 -45.26
C ARG A 392 19.53 13.18 -43.81
N THR A 393 18.69 13.59 -42.86
CA THR A 393 18.85 13.30 -41.42
C THR A 393 19.05 11.80 -41.12
N ALA A 394 18.47 10.93 -41.95
CA ALA A 394 18.60 9.48 -41.87
C ALA A 394 20.06 8.96 -42.02
N ASP A 395 20.93 9.71 -42.69
CA ASP A 395 22.28 9.31 -43.09
C ASP A 395 23.37 9.90 -42.16
N LEU A 396 22.99 10.76 -41.20
CA LEU A 396 23.91 11.35 -40.23
C LEU A 396 24.32 10.37 -39.12
N SER A 397 25.56 10.51 -38.64
CA SER A 397 26.14 9.59 -37.65
C SER A 397 25.32 9.55 -36.37
N ARG A 398 25.04 8.33 -35.90
CA ARG A 398 24.26 8.08 -34.68
C ARG A 398 25.12 7.66 -33.49
N ARG A 399 26.44 7.77 -33.62
CA ARG A 399 27.40 7.63 -32.52
C ARG A 399 27.32 8.85 -31.61
N HIS A 400 27.64 8.66 -30.33
CA HIS A 400 27.81 9.78 -29.42
C HIS A 400 29.20 10.39 -29.57
N LYS A 401 29.32 11.69 -29.27
CA LYS A 401 30.60 12.40 -29.19
C LYS A 401 30.73 13.02 -27.80
N VAL A 402 31.88 12.82 -27.16
CA VAL A 402 32.28 13.50 -25.93
C VAL A 402 33.35 14.51 -26.30
N LEU A 403 33.18 15.75 -25.87
CA LEU A 403 34.07 16.86 -26.19
C LEU A 403 34.38 17.62 -24.90
N VAL A 404 35.66 17.93 -24.67
CA VAL A 404 36.12 18.71 -23.52
C VAL A 404 36.57 20.08 -24.01
N SER A 405 36.04 21.16 -23.44
CA SER A 405 36.47 22.53 -23.78
C SER A 405 37.71 22.93 -22.98
N ASN A 406 38.37 24.01 -23.40
CA ASN A 406 39.54 24.55 -22.70
C ASN A 406 39.25 24.99 -21.25
N SER A 407 37.99 25.37 -20.95
CA SER A 407 37.55 25.68 -19.59
C SER A 407 37.36 24.43 -18.71
N GLY A 408 37.40 23.23 -19.30
CA GLY A 408 37.20 21.95 -18.63
C GLY A 408 35.74 21.47 -18.62
N MET A 409 34.81 22.14 -19.33
CA MET A 409 33.44 21.64 -19.48
C MET A 409 33.42 20.40 -20.38
N VAL A 410 32.72 19.35 -19.93
CA VAL A 410 32.54 18.12 -20.71
C VAL A 410 31.17 18.16 -21.38
N THR A 411 31.08 18.00 -22.69
CA THR A 411 29.81 17.94 -23.42
C THR A 411 29.61 16.58 -24.07
N ILE A 412 28.43 16.00 -23.87
CA ILE A 412 27.98 14.76 -24.52
C ILE A 412 26.82 15.08 -25.47
N THR A 413 26.98 14.71 -26.74
CA THR A 413 25.94 14.87 -27.78
C THR A 413 25.78 13.59 -28.61
N GLY A 414 24.64 13.45 -29.29
CA GLY A 414 24.29 12.28 -30.08
C GLY A 414 23.94 11.04 -29.25
N GLY A 415 24.08 9.87 -29.86
CA GLY A 415 23.83 8.57 -29.22
C GLY A 415 22.38 8.07 -29.29
N LYS A 416 22.08 7.05 -28.49
CA LYS A 416 20.78 6.35 -28.42
C LYS A 416 20.39 6.12 -26.96
N LEU A 417 19.10 6.09 -26.69
CA LEU A 417 18.57 5.63 -25.40
C LEU A 417 19.09 4.22 -25.06
N THR A 418 19.16 3.30 -26.04
CA THR A 418 19.73 1.96 -25.87
C THR A 418 21.17 1.96 -25.33
N THR A 419 22.01 2.93 -25.73
CA THR A 419 23.44 2.96 -25.40
C THR A 419 23.79 3.97 -24.30
N TYR A 420 22.79 4.52 -23.59
CA TYR A 420 22.98 5.59 -22.61
C TYR A 420 24.05 5.28 -21.54
N ARG A 421 24.15 4.02 -21.08
CA ARG A 421 25.12 3.61 -20.05
C ARG A 421 26.55 3.61 -20.59
N LYS A 422 26.76 3.25 -21.86
CA LYS A 422 28.06 3.39 -22.53
C LYS A 422 28.44 4.85 -22.77
N MET A 423 27.46 5.68 -23.12
CA MET A 423 27.65 7.13 -23.22
C MET A 423 28.06 7.74 -21.87
N ALA A 424 27.40 7.32 -20.79
CA ALA A 424 27.73 7.73 -19.44
C ALA A 424 29.14 7.29 -19.02
N GLU A 425 29.51 6.02 -19.27
CA GLU A 425 30.87 5.51 -18.99
C GLU A 425 31.92 6.39 -19.66
N HIS A 426 31.78 6.67 -20.96
CA HIS A 426 32.73 7.51 -21.70
C HIS A 426 32.76 8.95 -21.16
N THR A 427 31.60 9.53 -20.85
CA THR A 427 31.52 10.91 -20.35
C THR A 427 32.18 11.04 -18.97
N VAL A 428 31.92 10.11 -18.07
CA VAL A 428 32.53 10.11 -16.72
C VAL A 428 34.01 9.77 -16.76
N ASP A 429 34.48 8.97 -17.73
CA ASP A 429 35.91 8.76 -17.97
C ASP A 429 36.62 10.09 -18.29
N GLU A 430 36.03 10.95 -19.12
CA GLU A 430 36.56 12.29 -19.39
C GLU A 430 36.47 13.22 -18.17
N VAL A 431 35.37 13.19 -17.42
CA VAL A 431 35.24 13.96 -16.15
C VAL A 431 36.37 13.59 -15.19
N LEU A 432 36.68 12.30 -15.04
CA LEU A 432 37.76 11.83 -14.17
C LEU A 432 39.13 12.32 -14.64
N LYS A 433 39.40 12.38 -15.95
CA LYS A 433 40.63 12.96 -16.49
C LYS A 433 40.75 14.44 -16.14
N VAL A 434 39.68 15.22 -16.30
CA VAL A 434 39.65 16.65 -15.95
C VAL A 434 39.89 16.85 -14.45
N LEU A 435 39.36 15.96 -13.60
CA LEU A 435 39.56 15.97 -12.14
C LEU A 435 40.92 15.42 -11.69
N GLY A 436 41.73 14.84 -12.59
CA GLY A 436 42.97 14.14 -12.23
C GLY A 436 42.74 12.88 -11.37
N ARG A 437 41.58 12.23 -11.50
CA ARG A 437 41.19 11.04 -10.73
C ARG A 437 41.12 9.80 -11.62
N ARG A 438 41.13 8.62 -11.00
CA ARG A 438 40.88 7.32 -11.65
C ARG A 438 39.74 6.60 -10.96
N GLY A 439 38.93 5.86 -11.72
CA GLY A 439 37.82 5.08 -11.17
C GLY A 439 37.23 4.18 -12.25
N ARG A 440 36.90 2.94 -11.93
CA ARG A 440 36.33 1.97 -12.88
C ARG A 440 34.79 2.05 -12.90
N CYS A 441 34.21 1.95 -14.08
CA CYS A 441 32.77 1.86 -14.28
C CYS A 441 32.18 0.53 -13.76
N ASN A 442 31.23 0.59 -12.82
CA ASN A 442 30.54 -0.57 -12.25
C ASN A 442 29.05 -0.68 -12.67
N THR A 443 28.52 0.29 -13.43
CA THR A 443 27.11 0.35 -13.86
C THR A 443 26.68 -0.78 -14.79
N LYS A 444 27.62 -1.57 -15.31
CA LYS A 444 27.34 -2.71 -16.20
C LYS A 444 26.43 -3.75 -15.54
N ARG A 445 26.57 -4.00 -14.24
CA ARG A 445 25.82 -5.01 -13.47
C ARG A 445 24.93 -4.39 -12.39
N THR A 446 24.72 -3.08 -12.42
CA THR A 446 23.94 -2.38 -11.41
C THR A 446 22.45 -2.55 -11.71
N SER A 447 21.74 -3.16 -10.77
CA SER A 447 20.28 -3.13 -10.72
C SER A 447 19.81 -1.69 -10.59
N LEU A 448 18.95 -1.25 -11.52
CA LEU A 448 18.32 0.06 -11.44
C LEU A 448 17.23 0.05 -10.37
N PHE A 449 16.83 1.24 -9.92
CA PHE A 449 15.72 1.40 -9.01
C PHE A 449 14.48 0.72 -9.60
N GLY A 450 13.75 -0.07 -8.81
CA GLY A 450 12.63 -0.86 -9.32
C GLY A 450 13.00 -2.26 -9.82
N ALA A 451 14.28 -2.61 -10.01
CA ALA A 451 14.63 -3.91 -10.57
C ALA A 451 14.34 -5.07 -9.61
N THR A 452 13.58 -6.06 -10.07
CA THR A 452 13.15 -7.23 -9.29
C THR A 452 13.20 -8.51 -10.13
N SER A 453 13.42 -9.65 -9.45
CA SER A 453 13.33 -11.00 -10.03
C SER A 453 11.97 -11.68 -9.77
N ARG A 454 11.02 -10.97 -9.13
CA ARG A 454 9.65 -11.45 -8.86
C ARG A 454 8.91 -11.81 -10.15
N ASP A 455 7.88 -12.65 -10.04
CA ASP A 455 7.16 -13.23 -11.18
C ASP A 455 6.75 -12.14 -12.18
N ARG A 456 7.23 -12.30 -13.42
CA ARG A 456 7.02 -11.36 -14.53
C ARG A 456 5.61 -11.42 -15.10
N ASN A 457 4.82 -12.42 -14.71
CA ASN A 457 3.42 -12.54 -15.08
C ASN A 457 2.48 -11.71 -14.18
N ASP A 458 2.96 -11.18 -13.05
CA ASP A 458 2.20 -10.21 -12.26
C ASP A 458 2.20 -8.84 -12.97
N HIS A 459 1.03 -8.38 -13.41
CA HIS A 459 0.87 -7.12 -14.13
C HIS A 459 1.34 -5.89 -13.32
N LEU A 460 1.26 -5.91 -11.98
CA LEU A 460 1.79 -4.86 -11.14
C LEU A 460 3.31 -4.92 -11.10
N VAL A 461 3.91 -6.09 -10.91
CA VAL A 461 5.37 -6.30 -10.95
C VAL A 461 5.95 -5.92 -12.29
N SER A 462 5.28 -6.33 -13.36
CA SER A 462 5.59 -5.99 -14.74
C SER A 462 5.49 -4.48 -15.01
N ARG A 463 4.56 -3.78 -14.35
CA ARG A 463 4.43 -2.32 -14.50
C ARG A 463 5.37 -1.56 -13.58
N PHE A 464 5.45 -1.88 -12.29
CA PHE A 464 6.05 -1.05 -11.25
C PHE A 464 7.33 -1.62 -10.61
N GLY A 465 7.80 -2.81 -11.00
CA GLY A 465 9.06 -3.37 -10.49
C GLY A 465 9.05 -3.67 -8.99
N THR A 466 10.10 -3.33 -8.24
CA THR A 466 10.09 -3.39 -6.77
C THR A 466 9.11 -2.41 -6.15
N GLU A 467 8.68 -1.40 -6.91
CA GLU A 467 7.58 -0.54 -6.48
C GLU A 467 6.24 -1.22 -6.71
N ALA A 468 6.18 -2.28 -7.50
CA ALA A 468 5.09 -3.23 -7.38
C ALA A 468 5.29 -3.97 -6.07
N ALA A 469 4.62 -3.44 -5.06
CA ALA A 469 4.13 -4.35 -4.07
C ALA A 469 3.23 -5.39 -4.77
N PRO A 470 3.16 -6.62 -4.25
CA PRO A 470 2.00 -7.45 -4.49
C PRO A 470 0.74 -6.59 -4.33
N LYS A 471 -0.38 -7.02 -4.90
CA LYS A 471 -1.69 -6.47 -4.52
C LYS A 471 -2.02 -6.62 -3.02
N ALA A 472 -1.05 -7.10 -2.21
CA ALA A 472 -0.84 -6.80 -0.81
C ALA A 472 0.51 -6.08 -0.61
N THR A 473 0.57 -4.94 0.10
CA THR A 473 1.78 -4.24 0.62
C THR A 473 2.40 -3.04 -0.13
N ARG A 474 1.63 -2.10 -0.71
CA ARG A 474 2.15 -0.71 -0.86
C ARG A 474 1.88 0.04 0.44
N ASP A 475 2.78 -0.23 1.40
CA ASP A 475 3.07 0.42 2.70
C ASP A 475 3.35 -0.63 3.78
N ARG A 476 4.44 -1.41 3.66
CA ARG A 476 5.11 -2.04 4.83
C ARG A 476 6.45 -1.38 5.17
N VAL A 477 6.52 -0.06 4.99
CA VAL A 477 7.33 0.85 5.83
C VAL A 477 6.48 2.08 6.21
N GLY A 478 5.20 1.85 6.51
CA GLY A 478 4.67 2.00 7.87
C GLY A 478 4.23 0.60 8.29
N CYS A 479 4.12 0.28 9.56
CA CYS A 479 3.62 -1.03 10.00
C CYS A 479 2.25 -1.30 9.34
N VAL A 480 2.09 -2.27 8.41
CA VAL A 480 0.73 -2.81 8.19
C VAL A 480 0.40 -3.50 9.48
N THR A 481 -0.67 -3.06 10.11
CA THR A 481 -1.06 -3.60 11.39
C THR A 481 -1.33 -5.10 11.22
N GLN A 482 -0.79 -5.90 12.13
CA GLN A 482 -1.01 -7.34 12.15
C GLN A 482 -1.69 -7.71 13.46
N PRO A 483 -2.39 -8.86 13.51
CA PRO A 483 -2.90 -9.37 14.78
C PRO A 483 -1.78 -9.41 15.82
N THR A 484 -2.03 -8.79 16.97
CA THR A 484 -1.09 -8.80 18.09
C THR A 484 -1.46 -9.95 19.03
N PRO A 485 -0.53 -10.89 19.30
CA PRO A 485 -0.79 -11.97 20.24
C PRO A 485 -1.15 -11.44 21.63
N PRO A 486 -2.16 -12.03 22.31
CA PRO A 486 -2.57 -11.59 23.65
C PRO A 486 -1.47 -11.70 24.69
N ILE A 487 -0.73 -12.81 24.68
CA ILE A 487 0.37 -13.08 25.60
C ILE A 487 1.26 -14.19 25.01
N GLU A 488 2.54 -14.23 25.36
CA GLU A 488 3.43 -15.34 24.96
C GLU A 488 2.98 -16.66 25.58
N PHE A 489 3.27 -17.77 24.89
CA PHE A 489 3.05 -19.11 25.43
C PHE A 489 4.14 -19.48 26.45
N GLY A 490 3.77 -20.29 27.44
CA GLY A 490 4.74 -20.97 28.32
C GLY A 490 5.58 -22.00 27.57
N GLU A 491 6.53 -22.62 28.29
CA GLU A 491 7.41 -23.64 27.71
C GLU A 491 6.63 -24.93 27.34
N GLY A 492 7.02 -25.56 26.23
CA GLY A 492 6.45 -26.83 25.78
C GLY A 492 5.61 -26.74 24.51
N ALA A 493 5.08 -27.89 24.08
CA ALA A 493 4.22 -27.97 22.91
C ALA A 493 2.79 -27.52 23.27
N VAL A 494 2.20 -26.64 22.45
CA VAL A 494 0.85 -26.13 22.70
C VAL A 494 -0.19 -27.26 22.59
N SER A 495 -1.01 -27.40 23.62
CA SER A 495 -2.07 -28.41 23.73
C SER A 495 -3.47 -27.78 23.89
N SER A 496 -4.53 -28.56 23.64
CA SER A 496 -5.91 -28.12 23.85
C SER A 496 -6.35 -28.39 25.29
N ARG A 497 -6.95 -27.41 25.95
CA ARG A 497 -7.49 -27.54 27.31
C ARG A 497 -8.79 -28.34 27.35
N TRP A 498 -9.71 -28.06 26.42
CA TRP A 498 -10.98 -28.81 26.38
C TRP A 498 -10.79 -30.18 25.72
N SER A 499 -11.09 -31.23 26.49
CA SER A 499 -11.26 -32.59 26.00
C SER A 499 -12.69 -32.77 25.45
N GLY A 500 -12.85 -33.58 24.41
CA GLY A 500 -14.14 -33.78 23.74
C GLY A 500 -13.92 -34.38 22.35
N PRO A 501 -14.91 -35.09 21.78
CA PRO A 501 -14.75 -35.81 20.53
C PRO A 501 -14.18 -34.84 19.49
N LYS A 502 -12.96 -35.12 19.00
CA LYS A 502 -12.50 -34.50 17.76
C LYS A 502 -13.58 -34.86 16.74
N GLN A 503 -14.32 -33.91 16.19
CA GLN A 503 -15.02 -34.23 14.95
C GLN A 503 -13.91 -34.62 13.96
N THR A 504 -13.89 -35.91 13.65
CA THR A 504 -12.93 -36.59 12.80
C THR A 504 -13.11 -36.04 11.40
N GLY A 505 -12.31 -35.04 11.04
CA GLY A 505 -12.52 -34.34 9.78
C GLY A 505 -11.30 -33.68 9.17
N SER A 506 -10.13 -33.67 9.82
CA SER A 506 -8.88 -33.30 9.13
C SER A 506 -8.39 -34.46 8.27
N SER A 507 -9.22 -34.93 7.34
CA SER A 507 -8.72 -35.78 6.27
C SER A 507 -7.71 -34.95 5.47
N SER A 508 -6.67 -35.59 4.96
CA SER A 508 -5.78 -34.96 3.98
C SER A 508 -6.56 -34.41 2.78
N ALA A 509 -7.74 -34.97 2.49
CA ALA A 509 -8.65 -34.49 1.46
C ALA A 509 -9.26 -33.10 1.78
N LEU A 510 -9.74 -32.85 3.01
CA LEU A 510 -10.26 -31.52 3.40
C LEU A 510 -9.18 -30.45 3.24
N VAL A 511 -7.98 -30.69 3.79
CA VAL A 511 -6.88 -29.73 3.73
C VAL A 511 -6.47 -29.46 2.28
N GLY A 512 -6.37 -30.50 1.44
CA GLY A 512 -6.07 -30.33 0.01
C GLY A 512 -7.14 -29.53 -0.75
N GLU A 513 -8.44 -29.72 -0.43
CA GLU A 513 -9.52 -28.91 -1.01
C GLU A 513 -9.42 -27.43 -0.58
N LEU A 514 -9.06 -27.15 0.68
CA LEU A 514 -8.89 -25.79 1.19
C LEU A 514 -7.65 -25.09 0.59
N GLU A 515 -6.53 -25.81 0.47
CA GLU A 515 -5.29 -25.32 -0.18
C GLU A 515 -5.51 -24.95 -1.65
N ALA A 516 -6.42 -25.64 -2.33
CA ALA A 516 -6.84 -25.32 -3.71
C ALA A 516 -7.77 -24.09 -3.79
N ILE A 517 -8.28 -23.59 -2.67
CA ILE A 517 -9.12 -22.38 -2.60
C ILE A 517 -8.27 -21.16 -2.23
N CYS A 518 -7.53 -21.23 -1.12
CA CYS A 518 -6.78 -20.10 -0.59
C CYS A 518 -5.61 -20.57 0.30
N PRO A 519 -4.67 -19.67 0.70
CA PRO A 519 -3.57 -20.06 1.57
C PRO A 519 -4.09 -20.65 2.88
N THR A 520 -3.63 -21.87 3.16
CA THR A 520 -4.07 -22.69 4.30
C THR A 520 -2.85 -23.08 5.13
N SER A 521 -2.97 -23.01 6.46
CA SER A 521 -1.93 -23.37 7.41
C SER A 521 -2.42 -24.45 8.37
N THR A 522 -1.60 -25.49 8.52
CA THR A 522 -1.78 -26.58 9.49
C THR A 522 -0.62 -26.62 10.50
N THR A 523 0.22 -25.59 10.50
CA THR A 523 1.39 -25.51 11.38
C THR A 523 0.96 -25.24 12.82
N GLN A 524 1.57 -25.93 13.79
CA GLN A 524 1.20 -25.80 15.21
C GLN A 524 1.20 -24.34 15.72
N PRO A 525 2.19 -23.47 15.39
CA PRO A 525 2.13 -22.06 15.79
C PRO A 525 0.92 -21.31 15.23
N ALA A 526 0.57 -21.54 13.96
CA ALA A 526 -0.60 -20.90 13.36
C ALA A 526 -1.89 -21.39 14.01
N LEU A 527 -2.04 -22.70 14.20
CA LEU A 527 -3.22 -23.27 14.87
C LEU A 527 -3.37 -22.74 16.30
N ALA A 528 -2.26 -22.62 17.04
CA ALA A 528 -2.25 -22.10 18.41
C ALA A 528 -2.65 -20.62 18.49
N GLU A 529 -2.12 -19.76 17.62
CA GLU A 529 -2.47 -18.34 17.62
C GLU A 529 -3.93 -18.08 17.21
N HIS A 530 -4.50 -18.93 16.36
CA HIS A 530 -5.90 -18.82 15.91
C HIS A 530 -6.88 -19.57 16.83
N ALA A 531 -6.37 -20.22 17.88
CA ALA A 531 -7.18 -20.88 18.90
C ALA A 531 -7.55 -19.96 20.08
N ARG A 532 -7.07 -18.71 20.09
CA ARG A 532 -7.19 -17.78 21.22
C ARG A 532 -7.45 -16.34 20.76
N ASP A 533 -8.02 -15.56 21.67
CA ASP A 533 -8.17 -14.11 21.59
C ASP A 533 -7.70 -13.47 22.92
N TRP A 534 -8.00 -12.20 23.13
CA TRP A 534 -7.63 -11.44 24.34
C TRP A 534 -8.52 -11.76 25.55
N TRP A 535 -9.29 -12.85 25.52
CA TRP A 535 -10.03 -13.32 26.67
C TRP A 535 -9.08 -13.70 27.84
N PRO A 536 -9.24 -13.13 29.05
CA PRO A 536 -8.23 -13.30 30.11
C PRO A 536 -7.96 -14.74 30.55
N LEU A 537 -8.94 -15.64 30.43
CA LEU A 537 -8.70 -17.06 30.70
C LEU A 537 -7.86 -17.73 29.64
N ALA A 538 -8.08 -17.41 28.36
CA ALA A 538 -7.21 -17.90 27.28
C ALA A 538 -5.76 -17.42 27.47
N MET A 539 -5.57 -16.20 27.98
CA MET A 539 -4.24 -15.71 28.36
C MET A 539 -3.62 -16.48 29.53
N ARG A 540 -4.41 -16.80 30.57
CA ARG A 540 -3.93 -17.62 31.69
C ARG A 540 -3.51 -19.02 31.23
N TRP A 541 -4.30 -19.66 30.36
CA TRP A 541 -3.98 -20.99 29.80
C TRP A 541 -2.74 -20.97 28.92
N ALA A 542 -2.53 -19.89 28.16
CA ALA A 542 -1.36 -19.75 27.31
C ALA A 542 -0.05 -19.83 28.10
N LEU A 543 -0.02 -19.35 29.35
CA LEU A 543 1.16 -19.45 30.23
C LEU A 543 1.53 -20.90 30.60
N GLN A 544 0.63 -21.86 30.41
CA GLN A 544 0.87 -23.30 30.54
C GLN A 544 0.98 -24.02 29.19
N ALA A 545 1.26 -23.28 28.10
CA ALA A 545 1.23 -23.80 26.73
C ALA A 545 -0.12 -24.50 26.39
N GLN A 546 -1.23 -23.94 26.87
CA GLN A 546 -2.57 -24.42 26.57
C GLN A 546 -3.37 -23.36 25.81
N VAL A 547 -4.19 -23.82 24.85
CA VAL A 547 -5.24 -23.03 24.20
C VAL A 547 -6.59 -23.71 24.46
N PRO A 548 -7.72 -22.99 24.36
CA PRO A 548 -9.04 -23.61 24.57
C PRO A 548 -9.23 -24.87 23.71
N ARG A 549 -9.04 -24.76 22.39
CA ARG A 549 -9.11 -25.87 21.44
C ARG A 549 -8.34 -25.54 20.15
N LEU A 550 -7.51 -26.46 19.66
CA LEU A 550 -6.81 -26.30 18.39
C LEU A 550 -7.76 -26.57 17.20
N PRO A 551 -7.77 -25.71 16.17
CA PRO A 551 -8.42 -26.02 14.90
C PRO A 551 -7.59 -27.05 14.10
N ALA A 552 -8.22 -27.63 13.08
CA ALA A 552 -7.59 -28.52 12.12
C ALA A 552 -6.79 -27.75 11.05
N ALA A 553 -7.28 -26.58 10.65
CA ALA A 553 -6.65 -25.72 9.66
C ALA A 553 -7.04 -24.25 9.86
N VAL A 554 -6.18 -23.35 9.43
CA VAL A 554 -6.45 -21.91 9.31
C VAL A 554 -6.40 -21.54 7.84
N VAL A 555 -7.43 -20.90 7.32
CA VAL A 555 -7.53 -20.44 5.93
C VAL A 555 -7.56 -18.91 5.87
N THR A 556 -6.92 -18.33 4.86
CA THR A 556 -6.76 -16.86 4.71
C THR A 556 -7.25 -16.38 3.34
N PRO A 557 -8.58 -16.37 3.11
CA PRO A 557 -9.15 -15.95 1.84
C PRO A 557 -8.90 -14.46 1.55
N ARG A 558 -8.87 -14.10 0.27
CA ARG A 558 -8.53 -12.75 -0.24
C ARG A 558 -9.68 -12.06 -0.97
N ASN A 559 -10.78 -12.75 -1.20
CA ASN A 559 -11.97 -12.21 -1.84
C ASN A 559 -13.23 -13.01 -1.43
N THR A 560 -14.40 -12.45 -1.77
CA THR A 560 -15.72 -13.04 -1.47
C THR A 560 -15.90 -14.46 -2.05
N ASP A 561 -15.36 -14.76 -3.24
CA ASP A 561 -15.51 -16.08 -3.85
C ASP A 561 -14.70 -17.15 -3.10
N GLU A 562 -13.49 -16.82 -2.65
CA GLU A 562 -12.70 -17.73 -1.81
C GLU A 562 -13.40 -18.00 -0.47
N VAL A 563 -13.98 -16.98 0.18
CA VAL A 563 -14.80 -17.16 1.39
C VAL A 563 -15.97 -18.10 1.11
N ARG A 564 -16.74 -17.84 0.05
CA ARG A 564 -17.86 -18.69 -0.37
C ARG A 564 -17.43 -20.14 -0.59
N ARG A 565 -16.32 -20.36 -1.30
CA ARG A 565 -15.81 -21.71 -1.56
C ARG A 565 -15.36 -22.41 -0.27
N VAL A 566 -14.71 -21.70 0.67
CA VAL A 566 -14.37 -22.26 1.99
C VAL A 566 -15.64 -22.67 2.74
N VAL A 567 -16.65 -21.80 2.79
CA VAL A 567 -17.93 -22.10 3.46
C VAL A 567 -18.56 -23.36 2.87
N LEU A 568 -18.67 -23.44 1.54
CA LEU A 568 -19.22 -24.62 0.86
C LEU A 568 -18.40 -25.89 1.10
N THR A 569 -17.07 -25.79 1.14
CA THR A 569 -16.20 -26.93 1.47
C THR A 569 -16.43 -27.38 2.91
N CYS A 570 -16.46 -26.48 3.88
CA CYS A 570 -16.73 -26.84 5.27
C CYS A 570 -18.13 -27.43 5.46
N ALA A 571 -19.16 -26.90 4.78
CA ALA A 571 -20.51 -27.46 4.77
C ALA A 571 -20.54 -28.88 4.16
N LYS A 572 -19.86 -29.09 3.02
CA LYS A 572 -19.75 -30.40 2.36
C LYS A 572 -19.14 -31.47 3.28
N HIS A 573 -18.13 -31.10 4.07
CA HIS A 573 -17.43 -32.02 4.98
C HIS A 573 -18.05 -32.05 6.40
N ASP A 574 -19.13 -31.31 6.63
CA ASP A 574 -19.77 -31.15 7.95
C ASP A 574 -18.78 -30.70 9.05
N ILE A 575 -17.94 -29.70 8.74
CA ILE A 575 -16.89 -29.20 9.62
C ILE A 575 -17.22 -27.79 10.10
N PRO A 576 -17.23 -27.52 11.42
CA PRO A 576 -17.52 -26.18 11.92
C PRO A 576 -16.47 -25.16 11.44
N LEU A 577 -16.95 -23.97 11.12
CA LEU A 577 -16.15 -22.85 10.65
C LEU A 577 -16.15 -21.75 11.70
N THR A 578 -14.96 -21.38 12.18
CA THR A 578 -14.79 -20.26 13.10
C THR A 578 -14.25 -19.03 12.37
N VAL A 579 -15.01 -17.93 12.33
CA VAL A 579 -14.59 -16.67 11.69
C VAL A 579 -13.72 -15.87 12.65
N THR A 580 -12.58 -15.39 12.18
CA THR A 580 -11.68 -14.54 12.96
C THR A 580 -11.08 -13.42 12.11
N ALA A 581 -10.46 -12.45 12.79
CA ALA A 581 -9.81 -11.29 12.19
C ALA A 581 -8.62 -10.85 13.06
N GLY A 582 -8.61 -9.59 13.53
CA GLY A 582 -7.57 -9.06 14.44
C GLY A 582 -7.46 -9.76 15.81
N ARG A 583 -8.41 -10.62 16.18
CA ARG A 583 -8.44 -11.42 17.44
C ARG A 583 -8.41 -10.60 18.73
N SER A 584 -8.78 -9.33 18.70
CA SER A 584 -8.80 -8.45 19.88
C SER A 584 -10.00 -8.66 20.82
N GLY A 585 -10.85 -9.66 20.57
CA GLY A 585 -12.04 -9.93 21.38
C GLY A 585 -11.66 -10.39 22.79
N VAL A 586 -12.48 -10.02 23.78
CA VAL A 586 -12.21 -10.31 25.21
C VAL A 586 -13.21 -11.29 25.83
N SER A 587 -14.10 -11.87 25.02
CA SER A 587 -15.17 -12.76 25.48
C SER A 587 -15.11 -14.18 24.88
N GLY A 588 -14.02 -14.52 24.17
CA GLY A 588 -13.85 -15.84 23.54
C GLY A 588 -14.60 -16.02 22.21
N ALA A 589 -15.03 -14.94 21.57
CA ALA A 589 -15.88 -14.97 20.37
C ALA A 589 -15.20 -15.70 19.20
N SER A 590 -13.89 -15.49 19.01
CA SER A 590 -13.13 -16.11 17.92
C SER A 590 -12.48 -17.45 18.28
N VAL A 591 -12.85 -18.04 19.42
CA VAL A 591 -12.31 -19.33 19.87
C VAL A 591 -12.99 -20.49 19.11
N PRO A 592 -12.23 -21.36 18.43
CA PRO A 592 -12.77 -22.51 17.70
C PRO A 592 -13.12 -23.66 18.65
N MET A 593 -14.17 -23.47 19.46
CA MET A 593 -14.61 -24.40 20.54
C MET A 593 -14.65 -25.87 20.11
N PHE A 594 -15.14 -26.14 18.89
CA PHE A 594 -15.29 -27.50 18.36
C PHE A 594 -14.17 -27.89 17.38
N GLY A 595 -13.06 -27.14 17.36
CA GLY A 595 -11.99 -27.29 16.38
C GLY A 595 -12.44 -26.85 14.99
N GLY A 596 -12.29 -27.73 14.00
CA GLY A 596 -12.70 -27.45 12.62
C GLY A 596 -11.76 -26.49 11.90
N VAL A 597 -12.30 -25.60 11.08
CA VAL A 597 -11.51 -24.65 10.28
C VAL A 597 -11.68 -23.25 10.84
N VAL A 598 -10.57 -22.51 10.97
CA VAL A 598 -10.62 -21.07 11.26
C VAL A 598 -10.47 -20.30 9.95
N LEU A 599 -11.43 -19.43 9.64
CA LEU A 599 -11.38 -18.49 8.53
C LEU A 599 -10.86 -17.15 9.05
N ASP A 600 -9.60 -16.83 8.75
CA ASP A 600 -8.99 -15.55 9.08
C ASP A 600 -9.22 -14.54 7.94
N THR A 601 -10.01 -13.51 8.25
CA THR A 601 -10.40 -12.45 7.33
C THR A 601 -9.38 -11.32 7.19
N THR A 602 -8.24 -11.35 7.89
CA THR A 602 -7.22 -10.27 7.86
C THR A 602 -6.59 -10.03 6.49
N HIS A 603 -6.77 -10.94 5.53
CA HIS A 603 -6.35 -10.78 4.13
C HIS A 603 -7.47 -10.24 3.21
N LEU A 604 -8.68 -10.05 3.74
CA LEU A 604 -9.73 -9.22 3.14
C LEU A 604 -9.52 -7.79 3.63
N ASP A 605 -8.39 -7.17 3.28
CA ASP A 605 -8.01 -5.84 3.76
C ASP A 605 -7.91 -4.81 2.63
N GLY A 606 -8.16 -3.55 2.99
CA GLY A 606 -8.07 -2.39 2.12
C GLY A 606 -9.40 -1.64 1.94
N VAL A 607 -9.26 -0.35 1.65
CA VAL A 607 -10.35 0.50 1.17
C VAL A 607 -10.55 0.23 -0.33
N VAL A 608 -11.79 -0.08 -0.73
CA VAL A 608 -12.15 -0.43 -2.10
C VAL A 608 -12.53 0.82 -2.90
N SER A 609 -13.36 1.68 -2.31
CA SER A 609 -13.82 2.92 -2.94
C SER A 609 -14.21 3.96 -1.88
N VAL A 610 -14.15 5.23 -2.25
CA VAL A 610 -14.54 6.36 -1.39
C VAL A 610 -15.45 7.28 -2.19
N ASP A 611 -16.72 7.36 -1.79
CA ASP A 611 -17.63 8.41 -2.22
C ASP A 611 -17.46 9.61 -1.28
N ARG A 612 -16.59 10.54 -1.67
CA ARG A 612 -16.33 11.75 -0.89
C ARG A 612 -17.53 12.67 -0.79
N THR A 613 -18.43 12.65 -1.77
CA THR A 613 -19.60 13.53 -1.82
C THR A 613 -20.61 13.12 -0.77
N SER A 614 -20.90 11.83 -0.68
CA SER A 614 -21.86 11.29 0.30
C SER A 614 -21.22 10.94 1.64
N GLY A 615 -19.89 10.94 1.73
CA GLY A 615 -19.16 10.50 2.92
C GLY A 615 -19.33 9.01 3.17
N VAL A 616 -19.22 8.18 2.13
CA VAL A 616 -19.35 6.72 2.25
C VAL A 616 -18.07 6.03 1.78
N VAL A 617 -17.54 5.14 2.62
CA VAL A 617 -16.31 4.38 2.37
C VAL A 617 -16.67 2.91 2.22
N GLU A 618 -16.34 2.32 1.08
CA GLU A 618 -16.37 0.87 0.90
C GLU A 618 -15.03 0.28 1.37
N VAL A 619 -15.08 -0.65 2.31
CA VAL A 619 -13.90 -1.23 2.95
C VAL A 619 -14.06 -2.74 3.13
N LEU A 620 -12.94 -3.46 3.03
CA LEU A 620 -12.90 -4.88 3.32
C LEU A 620 -12.75 -5.15 4.84
N PRO A 621 -13.40 -6.19 5.38
CA PRO A 621 -13.57 -6.40 6.83
C PRO A 621 -12.28 -6.70 7.60
N GLY A 622 -11.24 -7.19 6.93
CA GLY A 622 -9.90 -7.44 7.51
C GLY A 622 -9.07 -6.18 7.71
N THR A 623 -9.53 -5.01 7.27
CA THR A 623 -8.81 -3.75 7.41
C THR A 623 -8.73 -3.33 8.88
N PHE A 624 -7.50 -3.12 9.39
CA PHE A 624 -7.27 -2.62 10.75
C PHE A 624 -7.58 -1.12 10.86
N GLY A 625 -7.93 -0.67 12.07
CA GLY A 625 -8.29 0.73 12.32
C GLY A 625 -7.27 1.76 11.79
N PRO A 626 -5.98 1.66 12.15
CA PRO A 626 -4.94 2.56 11.65
C PRO A 626 -4.81 2.57 10.13
N ASP A 627 -5.07 1.43 9.49
CA ASP A 627 -4.96 1.26 8.05
C ASP A 627 -6.15 1.89 7.33
N LEU A 628 -7.36 1.73 7.88
CA LEU A 628 -8.56 2.40 7.40
C LEU A 628 -8.43 3.93 7.50
N GLU A 629 -8.16 4.46 8.69
CA GLU A 629 -8.10 5.92 8.92
C GLU A 629 -7.00 6.57 8.08
N ARG A 630 -5.84 5.91 7.95
CA ARG A 630 -4.75 6.40 7.08
C ARG A 630 -5.15 6.45 5.62
N ALA A 631 -5.86 5.43 5.12
CA ALA A 631 -6.27 5.35 3.72
C ALA A 631 -7.31 6.42 3.37
N ILE A 632 -8.26 6.70 4.26
CA ILE A 632 -9.33 7.68 4.00
C ILE A 632 -8.93 9.12 4.30
N ALA A 633 -7.89 9.34 5.12
CA ALA A 633 -7.36 10.67 5.42
C ALA A 633 -6.88 11.40 4.15
N GLU A 634 -6.42 10.69 3.12
CA GLU A 634 -6.04 11.28 1.82
C GLU A 634 -7.23 11.95 1.11
N HIS A 635 -8.46 11.58 1.49
CA HIS A 635 -9.71 12.15 0.99
C HIS A 635 -10.28 13.25 1.91
N GLY A 636 -9.55 13.63 2.97
CA GLY A 636 -10.04 14.58 3.98
C GLY A 636 -11.21 14.04 4.80
N LEU A 637 -11.30 12.72 4.96
CA LEU A 637 -12.34 12.03 5.73
C LEU A 637 -11.76 11.27 6.93
N THR A 638 -12.62 10.97 7.89
CA THR A 638 -12.41 10.04 9.02
C THR A 638 -13.71 9.24 9.25
N VAL A 639 -13.63 7.97 9.62
CA VAL A 639 -14.82 7.22 10.07
C VAL A 639 -15.13 7.60 11.52
N GLY A 640 -14.13 8.01 12.30
CA GLY A 640 -14.32 8.43 13.69
C GLY A 640 -14.47 7.26 14.66
N HIS A 641 -14.28 6.03 14.19
CA HIS A 641 -14.40 4.81 15.02
C HIS A 641 -13.07 4.45 15.67
N PHE A 642 -12.83 4.96 16.88
CA PHE A 642 -11.60 4.74 17.64
C PHE A 642 -11.82 3.87 18.89
N PRO A 643 -12.03 2.54 18.78
CA PRO A 643 -12.11 1.68 19.96
C PRO A 643 -10.77 1.66 20.71
N GLN A 644 -10.76 1.26 21.99
CA GLN A 644 -9.50 1.11 22.73
C GLN A 644 -8.54 0.09 22.07
N SER A 645 -9.11 -0.89 21.36
CA SER A 645 -8.38 -1.88 20.56
C SER A 645 -8.04 -1.40 19.15
N PHE A 646 -8.11 -0.10 18.84
CA PHE A 646 -7.93 0.46 17.49
C PHE A 646 -6.74 -0.15 16.74
N ASP A 647 -5.59 -0.22 17.40
CA ASP A 647 -4.33 -0.71 16.83
C ASP A 647 -4.26 -2.22 16.63
N ILE A 648 -5.26 -2.98 17.10
CA ILE A 648 -5.26 -4.46 17.05
C ILE A 648 -6.59 -5.05 16.58
N SER A 649 -7.55 -4.21 16.17
CA SER A 649 -8.88 -4.61 15.74
C SER A 649 -9.17 -4.18 14.31
N THR A 650 -10.09 -4.90 13.68
CA THR A 650 -10.44 -4.78 12.26
C THR A 650 -11.91 -4.39 12.09
N VAL A 651 -12.26 -3.77 10.96
CA VAL A 651 -13.64 -3.35 10.63
C VAL A 651 -14.66 -4.48 10.82
N GLY A 652 -14.37 -5.67 10.33
CA GLY A 652 -15.24 -6.84 10.46
C GLY A 652 -15.43 -7.28 11.92
N GLY A 653 -14.41 -7.08 12.76
CA GLY A 653 -14.50 -7.35 14.19
C GLY A 653 -15.35 -6.31 14.91
N TRP A 654 -15.27 -5.03 14.51
CA TRP A 654 -16.15 -3.99 15.01
C TRP A 654 -17.61 -4.31 14.70
N ILE A 655 -17.90 -4.66 13.45
CA ILE A 655 -19.25 -5.05 13.00
C ILE A 655 -19.73 -6.29 13.76
N ALA A 656 -18.92 -7.35 13.79
CA ALA A 656 -19.29 -8.63 14.38
C ALA A 656 -19.56 -8.53 15.90
N CYS A 657 -18.84 -7.66 16.62
CA CYS A 657 -19.00 -7.48 18.07
C CYS A 657 -19.86 -6.27 18.46
N HIS A 658 -20.50 -5.59 17.50
CA HIS A 658 -21.27 -4.38 17.74
C HIS A 658 -20.47 -3.28 18.47
N GLY A 659 -19.22 -3.10 18.03
CA GLY A 659 -18.20 -2.28 18.66
C GLY A 659 -18.56 -0.80 18.83
N ALA A 660 -17.93 -0.16 19.82
CA ALA A 660 -18.05 1.26 20.10
C ALA A 660 -16.67 1.93 20.10
N GLY A 661 -16.58 3.09 19.45
CA GLY A 661 -15.38 3.93 19.47
C GLY A 661 -15.41 4.93 20.62
N GLN A 662 -14.25 5.32 21.15
CA GLN A 662 -14.12 6.30 22.24
C GLN A 662 -14.68 7.69 21.87
N PHE A 663 -14.91 7.96 20.59
CA PHE A 663 -15.44 9.20 20.03
C PHE A 663 -16.94 9.10 19.63
N SER A 664 -17.61 8.01 20.00
CA SER A 664 -18.98 7.67 19.56
C SER A 664 -20.05 8.65 20.02
N THR A 665 -19.82 9.44 21.06
CA THR A 665 -20.78 10.49 21.45
C THR A 665 -21.04 11.47 20.29
N ARG A 666 -20.05 11.72 19.42
CA ARG A 666 -20.21 12.54 18.20
C ARG A 666 -20.41 11.70 16.94
N TYR A 667 -19.60 10.66 16.74
CA TYR A 667 -19.58 9.93 15.47
C TYR A 667 -20.49 8.69 15.43
N GLY A 668 -21.15 8.35 16.53
CA GLY A 668 -21.98 7.16 16.64
C GLY A 668 -21.19 5.87 16.88
N LYS A 669 -21.92 4.77 17.07
CA LYS A 669 -21.35 3.42 17.12
C LYS A 669 -21.29 2.77 15.74
N ILE A 670 -20.71 1.57 15.67
CA ILE A 670 -20.51 0.88 14.39
C ILE A 670 -21.84 0.60 13.66
N ASP A 671 -22.93 0.34 14.38
CA ASP A 671 -24.27 0.13 13.84
C ASP A 671 -24.83 1.37 13.14
N GLU A 672 -24.55 2.56 13.67
CA GLU A 672 -24.94 3.84 13.06
C GLU A 672 -24.04 4.20 11.86
N MET A 673 -22.80 3.70 11.86
CA MET A 673 -21.83 3.91 10.80
C MET A 673 -22.07 2.99 9.60
N VAL A 674 -22.57 1.77 9.81
CA VAL A 674 -22.79 0.81 8.72
C VAL A 674 -23.96 1.26 7.83
N VAL A 675 -23.65 1.55 6.57
CA VAL A 675 -24.63 1.87 5.51
C VAL A 675 -25.13 0.59 4.84
N GLY A 676 -24.30 -0.44 4.77
CA GLY A 676 -24.64 -1.72 4.15
C GLY A 676 -23.51 -2.73 4.27
N LEU A 677 -23.84 -4.00 3.99
CA LEU A 677 -22.91 -5.13 4.10
C LEU A 677 -23.06 -6.09 2.93
N GLU A 678 -21.95 -6.70 2.51
CA GLU A 678 -21.94 -7.92 1.69
C GLU A 678 -21.60 -9.11 2.61
N VAL A 679 -22.42 -10.15 2.57
CA VAL A 679 -22.33 -11.29 3.50
C VAL A 679 -22.47 -12.62 2.75
N VAL A 680 -21.61 -13.58 3.10
CA VAL A 680 -21.70 -14.98 2.67
C VAL A 680 -22.46 -15.79 3.71
N LEU A 681 -23.57 -16.41 3.31
CA LEU A 681 -24.41 -17.27 4.14
C LEU A 681 -23.94 -18.73 4.14
N ALA A 682 -24.53 -19.58 4.99
CA ALA A 682 -24.04 -20.95 5.23
C ALA A 682 -24.23 -21.86 4.01
N ASP A 683 -25.20 -21.55 3.15
CA ASP A 683 -25.45 -22.21 1.87
C ASP A 683 -24.53 -21.68 0.74
N GLY A 684 -23.64 -20.74 1.04
CA GLY A 684 -22.76 -20.08 0.08
C GLY A 684 -23.40 -18.95 -0.73
N THR A 685 -24.66 -18.58 -0.45
CA THR A 685 -25.31 -17.41 -1.05
C THR A 685 -24.60 -16.13 -0.62
N VAL A 686 -24.35 -15.24 -1.58
CA VAL A 686 -23.80 -13.90 -1.32
C VAL A 686 -24.94 -12.90 -1.38
N ILE A 687 -25.21 -12.23 -0.26
CA ILE A 687 -26.24 -11.20 -0.18
C ILE A 687 -25.62 -9.82 0.00
N ARG A 688 -26.39 -8.79 -0.37
CA ARG A 688 -26.11 -7.39 -0.04
C ARG A 688 -27.28 -6.81 0.71
N THR A 689 -26.98 -6.03 1.73
CA THR A 689 -27.97 -5.39 2.61
C THR A 689 -27.71 -3.87 2.68
N GLY A 690 -28.74 -3.09 3.01
CA GLY A 690 -28.64 -1.64 3.11
C GLY A 690 -28.39 -0.95 1.77
N GLY A 691 -27.54 0.09 1.77
CA GLY A 691 -27.09 0.81 0.58
C GLY A 691 -27.82 2.14 0.30
N ALA A 692 -28.92 2.42 0.98
CA ALA A 692 -29.58 3.72 1.00
C ALA A 692 -29.43 4.38 2.39
N PRO A 693 -29.45 5.72 2.51
CA PRO A 693 -29.32 6.39 3.80
C PRO A 693 -30.40 6.01 4.83
N ALA A 694 -31.60 5.67 4.34
CA ALA A 694 -32.71 5.14 5.11
C ALA A 694 -33.67 4.39 4.17
N ALA A 695 -34.40 3.41 4.69
CA ALA A 695 -35.42 2.69 3.92
C ALA A 695 -36.54 2.14 4.81
N ALA A 696 -37.73 1.96 4.23
CA ALA A 696 -38.93 1.44 4.92
C ALA A 696 -39.56 0.27 4.14
N HIS A 697 -38.76 -0.75 3.80
CA HIS A 697 -39.20 -1.92 3.02
C HIS A 697 -39.29 -3.22 3.84
N GLY A 698 -39.56 -3.10 5.14
CA GLY A 698 -39.63 -4.22 6.08
C GLY A 698 -38.52 -4.17 7.13
N THR A 699 -38.16 -5.33 7.67
CA THR A 699 -37.12 -5.47 8.70
C THR A 699 -35.75 -5.10 8.14
N ASP A 700 -34.95 -4.37 8.91
CA ASP A 700 -33.56 -4.10 8.55
C ASP A 700 -32.70 -5.38 8.71
N VAL A 701 -32.36 -5.98 7.58
CA VAL A 701 -31.53 -7.18 7.52
C VAL A 701 -30.06 -6.86 7.83
N THR A 702 -29.60 -5.63 7.63
CA THR A 702 -28.21 -5.23 7.96
C THR A 702 -27.96 -5.38 9.45
N SER A 703 -28.89 -4.90 10.28
CA SER A 703 -28.84 -5.02 11.74
C SER A 703 -28.76 -6.46 12.26
N MET A 704 -29.21 -7.46 11.48
CA MET A 704 -29.09 -8.87 11.89
C MET A 704 -27.64 -9.36 11.90
N PHE A 705 -26.76 -8.79 11.06
CA PHE A 705 -25.36 -9.21 10.96
C PHE A 705 -24.43 -8.41 11.87
N VAL A 706 -24.80 -7.17 12.22
CA VAL A 706 -24.09 -6.37 13.23
C VAL A 706 -24.32 -7.00 14.61
N GLY A 707 -23.24 -7.33 15.33
CA GLY A 707 -23.33 -8.05 16.60
C GLY A 707 -23.55 -9.56 16.49
N SER A 708 -23.55 -10.12 15.27
CA SER A 708 -23.76 -11.56 15.06
C SER A 708 -22.58 -12.44 15.48
N GLU A 709 -21.42 -11.85 15.79
CA GLU A 709 -20.18 -12.54 16.15
C GLU A 709 -19.81 -13.69 15.20
N GLY A 710 -20.10 -13.51 13.90
CA GLY A 710 -19.82 -14.51 12.87
C GLY A 710 -20.67 -15.78 12.98
N THR A 711 -21.79 -15.76 13.71
CA THR A 711 -22.69 -16.92 13.87
C THR A 711 -23.74 -17.03 12.76
N LEU A 712 -24.00 -15.97 12.01
CA LEU A 712 -25.06 -15.92 10.98
C LEU A 712 -24.52 -15.85 9.54
N GLY A 713 -23.24 -15.52 9.37
CA GLY A 713 -22.60 -15.37 8.07
C GLY A 713 -21.22 -14.73 8.17
N VAL A 714 -20.51 -14.68 7.04
CA VAL A 714 -19.20 -14.03 6.92
C VAL A 714 -19.35 -12.72 6.19
N VAL A 715 -19.15 -11.59 6.87
CA VAL A 715 -19.06 -10.28 6.23
C VAL A 715 -17.83 -10.26 5.33
N THR A 716 -18.00 -9.85 4.06
CA THR A 716 -16.91 -9.77 3.06
C THR A 716 -16.68 -8.36 2.53
N ARG A 717 -17.66 -7.45 2.69
CA ARG A 717 -17.52 -6.01 2.43
C ARG A 717 -18.40 -5.21 3.37
N ALA A 718 -17.97 -4.00 3.71
CA ALA A 718 -18.77 -3.04 4.46
C ALA A 718 -18.73 -1.67 3.79
N TRP A 719 -19.86 -0.97 3.84
CA TRP A 719 -19.96 0.45 3.50
C TRP A 719 -20.16 1.22 4.79
N LEU A 720 -19.23 2.11 5.12
CA LEU A 720 -19.24 2.88 6.35
C LEU A 720 -19.44 4.36 6.05
N ARG A 721 -20.25 5.01 6.87
CA ARG A 721 -20.36 6.47 6.92
C ARG A 721 -19.03 7.04 7.45
N ALA A 722 -18.60 8.12 6.82
CA ALA A 722 -17.43 8.88 7.18
C ALA A 722 -17.79 10.37 7.26
N HIS A 723 -16.98 11.09 8.02
CA HIS A 723 -17.12 12.51 8.32
C HIS A 723 -15.90 13.26 7.78
N ASP A 724 -16.07 14.55 7.55
CA ASP A 724 -14.96 15.44 7.24
C ASP A 724 -13.99 15.49 8.42
N VAL A 725 -12.68 15.53 8.14
CA VAL A 725 -11.68 15.72 9.18
C VAL A 725 -11.90 17.08 9.84
N ALA A 726 -12.15 17.08 11.14
CA ALA A 726 -12.45 18.29 11.89
C ALA A 726 -11.31 19.33 11.81
N PRO A 727 -11.62 20.60 11.51
CA PRO A 727 -10.61 21.66 11.48
C PRO A 727 -10.15 22.07 12.88
N VAL A 728 -10.99 21.85 13.91
CA VAL A 728 -10.75 22.30 15.27
C VAL A 728 -10.91 21.14 16.25
N ARG A 729 -9.97 21.06 17.21
CA ARG A 729 -10.03 20.22 18.40
C ARG A 729 -9.87 21.07 19.65
N ARG A 730 -10.73 20.87 20.65
CA ARG A 730 -10.62 21.49 21.99
C ARG A 730 -10.74 20.43 23.09
N LYS A 731 -10.18 20.74 24.25
CA LYS A 731 -10.04 19.81 25.38
C LYS A 731 -10.43 20.52 26.67
N ALA A 732 -11.07 19.81 27.57
CA ALA A 732 -11.36 20.27 28.93
C ALA A 732 -11.30 19.09 29.91
N ALA A 733 -11.03 19.38 31.18
CA ALA A 733 -11.05 18.39 32.24
C ALA A 733 -11.61 19.00 33.53
N TYR A 734 -12.30 18.19 34.34
CA TYR A 734 -12.93 18.63 35.57
C TYR A 734 -12.78 17.58 36.68
N PHE A 735 -12.62 18.04 37.92
CA PHE A 735 -12.72 17.22 39.11
C PHE A 735 -14.09 17.38 39.74
N PHE A 736 -14.73 16.26 40.04
CA PHE A 736 -16.00 16.22 40.77
C PHE A 736 -15.80 15.67 42.17
N PRO A 737 -16.55 16.18 43.17
CA PRO A 737 -16.48 15.70 44.55
C PRO A 737 -17.01 14.27 44.70
N SER A 738 -17.82 13.79 43.76
CA SER A 738 -18.30 12.41 43.74
C SER A 738 -18.56 11.93 42.31
N PHE A 739 -18.58 10.61 42.14
CA PHE A 739 -18.93 9.98 40.87
C PHE A 739 -20.39 10.31 40.48
N ALA A 740 -21.30 10.32 41.45
CA ALA A 740 -22.71 10.66 41.24
C ALA A 740 -22.91 12.10 40.71
N ALA A 741 -22.16 13.08 41.24
CA ALA A 741 -22.19 14.45 40.75
C ALA A 741 -21.73 14.55 39.28
N GLY A 742 -20.64 13.85 38.94
CA GLY A 742 -20.16 13.78 37.56
C GLY A 742 -21.17 13.13 36.60
N VAL A 743 -21.83 12.05 37.04
CA VAL A 743 -22.90 11.37 36.26
C VAL A 743 -24.08 12.31 36.02
N ALA A 744 -24.50 13.06 37.04
CA ALA A 744 -25.59 14.03 36.92
C ALA A 744 -25.25 15.14 35.91
N ALA A 745 -24.02 15.68 35.98
CA ALA A 745 -23.53 16.65 35.01
C ALA A 745 -23.51 16.08 33.59
N MET A 746 -22.97 14.87 33.37
CA MET A 746 -22.95 14.23 32.05
C MET A 746 -24.35 14.06 31.45
N ARG A 747 -25.31 13.62 32.25
CA ARG A 747 -26.71 13.51 31.83
C ARG A 747 -27.26 14.85 31.36
N GLU A 748 -27.05 15.92 32.11
CA GLU A 748 -27.56 17.26 31.78
C GLU A 748 -26.86 17.88 30.57
N ILE A 749 -25.56 17.63 30.39
CA ILE A 749 -24.80 18.00 29.21
C ILE A 749 -25.43 17.38 27.96
N ILE A 750 -25.62 16.06 27.95
CA ILE A 750 -26.16 15.35 26.78
C ILE A 750 -27.63 15.73 26.52
N ARG A 751 -28.43 15.92 27.58
CA ARG A 751 -29.83 16.36 27.45
C ARG A 751 -29.98 17.83 27.04
N ALA A 752 -28.91 18.59 27.03
CA ALA A 752 -28.84 19.93 26.46
C ALA A 752 -28.26 19.93 25.04
N ASP A 753 -28.26 18.78 24.37
CA ASP A 753 -27.77 18.56 23.01
C ASP A 753 -26.26 18.86 22.81
N ALA A 754 -25.50 18.91 23.91
CA ALA A 754 -24.05 19.02 23.85
C ALA A 754 -23.43 17.62 23.78
N THR A 755 -23.05 17.21 22.57
CA THR A 755 -22.46 15.89 22.27
C THR A 755 -20.97 16.02 21.91
N PRO A 756 -20.07 16.33 22.88
CA PRO A 756 -18.65 16.38 22.59
C PRO A 756 -18.16 15.00 22.19
N ALA A 757 -17.19 14.93 21.27
CA ALA A 757 -16.67 13.66 20.77
C ALA A 757 -16.28 12.68 21.89
N VAL A 758 -15.63 13.16 22.96
CA VAL A 758 -15.29 12.39 24.16
C VAL A 758 -15.93 13.04 25.39
N LEU A 759 -16.68 12.25 26.16
CA LEU A 759 -17.24 12.61 27.47
C LEU A 759 -17.09 11.41 28.41
N ARG A 760 -16.00 11.36 29.19
CA ARG A 760 -15.67 10.17 30.01
C ARG A 760 -15.40 10.54 31.46
N LEU A 761 -16.13 9.92 32.39
CA LEU A 761 -15.99 10.16 33.83
C LEU A 761 -15.40 8.94 34.51
N TYR A 762 -14.27 9.13 35.18
CA TYR A 762 -13.58 8.10 35.96
C TYR A 762 -13.90 8.27 37.44
N ASP A 763 -14.21 7.17 38.13
CA ASP A 763 -14.30 7.17 39.59
C ASP A 763 -12.94 7.52 40.24
N ALA A 764 -12.95 7.80 41.54
CA ALA A 764 -11.75 8.25 42.23
C ALA A 764 -10.63 7.20 42.25
N VAL A 765 -10.97 5.90 42.34
CA VAL A 765 -10.02 4.79 42.39
C VAL A 765 -9.30 4.63 41.05
N GLU A 766 -10.04 4.71 39.94
CA GLU A 766 -9.50 4.64 38.60
C GLU A 766 -8.78 5.93 38.21
N ALA A 767 -9.28 7.10 38.60
CA ALA A 767 -8.62 8.37 38.36
C ALA A 767 -7.24 8.46 39.05
N GLN A 768 -7.11 7.93 40.26
CA GLN A 768 -5.82 7.82 40.95
C GLN A 768 -4.83 6.95 40.16
N ARG A 769 -5.29 5.79 39.68
CA ARG A 769 -4.48 4.82 38.96
C ARG A 769 -4.04 5.29 37.58
N SER A 770 -4.95 5.91 36.82
CA SER A 770 -4.78 6.11 35.38
C SER A 770 -4.60 7.57 34.96
N HIS A 771 -5.01 8.53 35.79
CA HIS A 771 -5.10 9.94 35.41
C HIS A 771 -4.47 10.93 36.38
N GLY A 772 -3.80 10.46 37.45
CA GLY A 772 -2.99 11.30 38.35
C GLY A 772 -3.78 12.05 39.44
N GLY A 773 -4.88 11.47 39.94
CA GLY A 773 -5.58 11.94 41.14
C GLY A 773 -4.97 11.40 42.45
N ASP A 774 -5.46 11.87 43.59
CA ASP A 774 -5.08 11.37 44.93
C ASP A 774 -6.05 10.30 45.48
N GLY A 775 -7.08 9.93 44.70
CA GLY A 775 -8.12 8.99 45.10
C GLY A 775 -9.32 9.63 45.80
N SER A 776 -9.38 10.97 45.90
CA SER A 776 -10.51 11.68 46.53
C SER A 776 -11.57 12.16 45.55
N ASN A 777 -11.20 12.49 44.30
CA ASN A 777 -12.09 13.11 43.32
C ASN A 777 -12.30 12.23 42.08
N SER A 778 -13.50 12.29 41.51
CA SER A 778 -13.79 11.74 40.18
C SER A 778 -13.28 12.69 39.10
N THR A 779 -12.82 12.17 37.96
CA THR A 779 -12.22 12.99 36.89
C THR A 779 -13.03 12.86 35.60
N LEU A 780 -13.54 13.98 35.08
CA LEU A 780 -14.19 14.06 33.77
C LEU A 780 -13.16 14.52 32.72
N ILE A 781 -13.04 13.73 31.66
CA ILE A 781 -12.24 14.03 30.47
C ILE A 781 -13.18 14.41 29.32
N VAL A 782 -12.92 15.57 28.72
CA VAL A 782 -13.72 16.11 27.61
C VAL A 782 -12.81 16.48 26.45
N LEU A 783 -13.19 16.06 25.25
CA LEU A 783 -12.56 16.48 24.00
C LEU A 783 -13.65 16.61 22.95
N ASP A 784 -13.60 17.67 22.15
CA ASP A 784 -14.51 17.82 21.03
C ASP A 784 -13.79 18.22 19.73
N ASP A 785 -14.33 17.73 18.62
CA ASP A 785 -13.81 17.84 17.25
C ASP A 785 -14.90 18.33 16.30
N GLY A 786 -14.72 19.47 15.66
CA GLY A 786 -15.68 19.98 14.68
C GLY A 786 -15.35 21.39 14.20
N GLU A 787 -16.37 22.12 13.79
CA GLU A 787 -16.28 23.56 13.51
C GLU A 787 -16.12 24.37 14.81
N GLU A 788 -15.41 25.50 14.74
CA GLU A 788 -15.06 26.31 15.90
C GLU A 788 -16.31 26.74 16.70
N GLU A 789 -17.37 27.17 16.02
CA GLU A 789 -18.61 27.65 16.64
C GLU A 789 -19.32 26.54 17.40
N ILE A 790 -19.38 25.34 16.82
CA ILE A 790 -20.02 24.17 17.42
C ILE A 790 -19.21 23.72 18.63
N VAL A 791 -17.90 23.56 18.48
CA VAL A 791 -17.01 23.13 19.55
C VAL A 791 -17.04 24.10 20.72
N THR A 792 -17.02 25.41 20.44
CA THR A 792 -17.10 26.46 21.47
C THR A 792 -18.43 26.40 22.22
N ALA A 793 -19.55 26.28 21.52
CA ALA A 793 -20.88 26.18 22.14
C ALA A 793 -21.00 24.92 23.00
N THR A 794 -20.56 23.77 22.49
CA THR A 794 -20.56 22.50 23.23
C THR A 794 -19.76 22.62 24.53
N LEU A 795 -18.55 23.17 24.47
CA LEU A 795 -17.71 23.30 25.66
C LEU A 795 -18.24 24.32 26.68
N ALA A 796 -18.93 25.37 26.24
CA ALA A 796 -19.62 26.28 27.15
C ALA A 796 -20.76 25.58 27.91
N VAL A 797 -21.51 24.70 27.25
CA VAL A 797 -22.55 23.88 27.91
C VAL A 797 -21.93 22.88 28.89
N VAL A 798 -20.85 22.21 28.48
CA VAL A 798 -20.08 21.30 29.35
C VAL A 798 -19.62 22.02 30.62
N GLU A 799 -18.99 23.18 30.46
CA GLU A 799 -18.49 23.97 31.59
C GLU A 799 -19.63 24.39 32.53
N ARG A 800 -20.73 24.91 31.98
CA ARG A 800 -21.89 25.34 32.76
C ARG A 800 -22.41 24.23 33.67
N PHE A 801 -22.62 23.03 33.13
CA PHE A 801 -23.14 21.92 33.92
C PHE A 801 -22.08 21.28 34.82
N ALA A 802 -20.81 21.26 34.43
CA ALA A 802 -19.75 20.81 35.33
C ALA A 802 -19.71 21.69 36.58
N LEU A 803 -19.69 23.02 36.42
CA LEU A 803 -19.66 23.96 37.54
C LEU A 803 -20.95 23.93 38.38
N ALA A 804 -22.11 23.67 37.77
CA ALA A 804 -23.39 23.54 38.48
C ALA A 804 -23.44 22.31 39.41
N HIS A 805 -22.58 21.32 39.19
CA HIS A 805 -22.43 20.11 40.02
C HIS A 805 -21.10 20.12 40.79
N ASP A 806 -20.70 21.32 41.25
CA ASP A 806 -19.55 21.57 42.12
C ASP A 806 -18.20 21.09 41.57
N ALA A 807 -18.07 20.98 40.25
CA ALA A 807 -16.80 20.60 39.66
C ALA A 807 -15.79 21.76 39.70
N VAL A 808 -14.52 21.43 39.86
CA VAL A 808 -13.40 22.37 39.69
C VAL A 808 -12.66 22.02 38.40
N LYS A 809 -12.23 23.03 37.64
CA LYS A 809 -11.40 22.80 36.44
C LYS A 809 -10.14 22.03 36.81
N ALA A 810 -9.90 20.95 36.08
CA ALA A 810 -8.68 20.15 36.19
C ALA A 810 -7.69 20.55 35.09
N PRO A 811 -6.38 20.29 35.28
CA PRO A 811 -5.38 20.50 34.24
C PRO A 811 -5.73 19.76 32.94
N VAL A 812 -5.67 20.47 31.80
CA VAL A 812 -6.04 19.94 30.48
C VAL A 812 -5.08 18.85 29.99
N GLU A 813 -3.85 18.85 30.50
CA GLU A 813 -2.80 17.86 30.23
C GLU A 813 -3.24 16.44 30.61
N ARG A 814 -4.26 16.29 31.47
CA ARG A 814 -4.88 14.99 31.76
C ARG A 814 -5.55 14.38 30.53
N VAL A 815 -6.12 15.21 29.67
CA VAL A 815 -6.68 14.78 28.37
C VAL A 815 -5.56 14.32 27.45
N ASP A 816 -4.40 14.99 27.46
CA ASP A 816 -3.24 14.57 26.67
C ASP A 816 -2.65 13.24 27.16
N HIS A 817 -2.53 13.08 28.49
CA HIS A 817 -2.14 11.82 29.09
C HIS A 817 -3.12 10.70 28.71
N TRP A 818 -4.43 10.95 28.79
CA TRP A 818 -5.46 10.01 28.33
C TRP A 818 -5.27 9.67 26.85
N LEU A 819 -5.14 10.66 25.96
CA LEU A 819 -4.94 10.44 24.53
C LEU A 819 -3.72 9.55 24.23
N ALA A 820 -2.62 9.73 24.97
CA ALA A 820 -1.38 8.98 24.78
C ALA A 820 -1.43 7.53 25.27
N HIS A 821 -2.24 7.23 26.30
CA HIS A 821 -2.26 5.91 26.96
C HIS A 821 -3.54 5.11 26.75
N ARG A 822 -4.60 5.71 26.17
CA ARG A 822 -5.93 5.09 26.06
C ARG A 822 -5.99 3.77 25.28
N ASN A 823 -4.97 3.45 24.47
CA ASN A 823 -4.87 2.20 23.71
C ASN A 823 -3.83 1.21 24.29
N ASP A 824 -3.18 1.54 25.42
CA ASP A 824 -2.18 0.66 26.03
C ASP A 824 -2.86 -0.55 26.69
N THR A 825 -2.60 -1.75 26.16
CA THR A 825 -3.12 -3.03 26.66
C THR A 825 -2.09 -3.83 27.46
N SER A 826 -0.86 -3.34 27.64
CA SER A 826 0.24 -4.06 28.27
C SER A 826 0.01 -4.35 29.77
N GLY A 827 -0.78 -3.50 30.43
CA GLY A 827 -1.13 -3.67 31.84
C GLY A 827 -1.85 -4.99 32.13
N LEU A 828 -2.72 -5.44 31.23
CA LEU A 828 -3.46 -6.70 31.37
C LEU A 828 -2.48 -7.89 31.37
N GLN A 829 -1.59 -7.95 30.38
CA GLN A 829 -0.56 -8.98 30.26
C GLN A 829 0.33 -9.05 31.51
N ALA A 830 0.79 -7.89 31.99
CA ALA A 830 1.66 -7.81 33.16
C ALA A 830 0.99 -8.33 34.44
N LEU A 831 -0.31 -8.08 34.61
CA LEU A 831 -1.07 -8.55 35.76
C LEU A 831 -1.42 -10.05 35.65
N THR A 832 -1.77 -10.55 34.47
CA THR A 832 -1.96 -11.98 34.22
C THR A 832 -0.69 -12.77 34.55
N LYS A 833 0.49 -12.30 34.13
CA LYS A 833 1.79 -12.93 34.48
C LYS A 833 2.07 -12.95 35.97
N LYS A 834 1.56 -11.99 36.74
CA LYS A 834 1.70 -11.92 38.20
C LYS A 834 0.68 -12.78 38.95
N GLY A 835 -0.19 -13.50 38.24
CA GLY A 835 -1.21 -14.38 38.82
C GLY A 835 -2.47 -13.66 39.29
N PHE A 836 -2.68 -12.39 38.90
CA PHE A 836 -3.94 -11.71 39.22
C PHE A 836 -5.07 -12.20 38.31
N VAL A 837 -6.26 -12.31 38.88
CA VAL A 837 -7.51 -12.41 38.13
C VAL A 837 -7.90 -10.99 37.78
N ILE A 838 -7.88 -10.62 36.52
CA ILE A 838 -8.25 -9.28 36.08
C ILE A 838 -9.08 -9.38 34.82
N ASP A 839 -10.16 -8.62 34.79
CA ASP A 839 -10.97 -8.43 33.60
C ASP A 839 -11.71 -7.09 33.68
N THR A 840 -12.38 -6.78 32.58
CA THR A 840 -13.21 -5.60 32.43
C THR A 840 -14.58 -6.00 31.91
N MET A 841 -15.62 -5.40 32.49
CA MET A 841 -17.01 -5.63 32.13
C MET A 841 -17.69 -4.31 31.86
N GLU A 842 -18.50 -4.26 30.81
CA GLU A 842 -19.17 -3.05 30.38
C GLU A 842 -20.65 -3.31 30.13
N VAL A 843 -21.50 -2.40 30.58
CA VAL A 843 -22.96 -2.47 30.40
C VAL A 843 -23.49 -1.08 30.15
N ALA A 844 -24.63 -0.98 29.47
CA ALA A 844 -25.40 0.26 29.38
C ALA A 844 -26.65 0.18 30.25
N ALA A 845 -27.03 1.32 30.82
CA ALA A 845 -28.24 1.45 31.61
C ALA A 845 -28.88 2.82 31.40
N PRO A 846 -30.21 2.95 31.56
CA PRO A 846 -30.87 4.24 31.62
C PRO A 846 -30.27 5.13 32.72
N TRP A 847 -30.27 6.45 32.52
CA TRP A 847 -29.72 7.40 33.50
C TRP A 847 -30.31 7.22 34.91
N SER A 848 -31.59 6.87 35.00
CA SER A 848 -32.29 6.63 36.27
C SER A 848 -31.86 5.36 37.01
N LYS A 849 -31.14 4.46 36.35
CA LYS A 849 -30.68 3.17 36.89
C LYS A 849 -29.16 3.10 37.03
N LEU A 850 -28.42 3.97 36.36
CA LEU A 850 -26.96 3.93 36.29
C LEU A 850 -26.28 3.93 37.67
N GLY A 851 -26.79 4.71 38.63
CA GLY A 851 -26.29 4.71 40.01
C GLY A 851 -26.48 3.38 40.72
N ALA A 852 -27.67 2.78 40.62
CA ALA A 852 -27.96 1.47 41.19
C ALA A 852 -27.11 0.36 40.56
N VAL A 853 -26.88 0.43 39.24
CA VAL A 853 -25.98 -0.50 38.54
C VAL A 853 -24.54 -0.35 39.05
N TYR A 854 -24.04 0.88 39.18
CA TYR A 854 -22.72 1.15 39.74
C TYR A 854 -22.56 0.56 41.14
N ASP A 855 -23.45 0.91 42.08
CA ASP A 855 -23.36 0.47 43.47
C ASP A 855 -23.56 -1.05 43.60
N GLY A 856 -24.53 -1.61 42.86
CA GLY A 856 -24.86 -3.03 42.86
C GLY A 856 -23.71 -3.90 42.37
N VAL A 857 -23.08 -3.53 41.24
CA VAL A 857 -21.93 -4.26 40.69
C VAL A 857 -20.71 -4.13 41.61
N LEU A 858 -20.39 -2.92 42.09
CA LEU A 858 -19.27 -2.73 43.01
C LEU A 858 -19.43 -3.57 44.28
N THR A 859 -20.63 -3.57 44.87
CA THR A 859 -20.92 -4.32 46.09
C THR A 859 -20.84 -5.82 45.85
N ALA A 860 -21.53 -6.33 44.82
CA ALA A 860 -21.58 -7.75 44.53
C ALA A 860 -20.19 -8.32 44.19
N THR A 861 -19.43 -7.63 43.35
CA THR A 861 -18.09 -8.11 42.94
C THR A 861 -17.07 -7.99 44.06
N LYS A 862 -17.10 -6.95 44.90
CA LYS A 862 -16.24 -6.85 46.09
C LYS A 862 -16.56 -7.89 47.15
N GLY A 863 -17.80 -8.38 47.19
CA GLY A 863 -18.23 -9.45 48.11
C GLY A 863 -17.74 -10.85 47.74
N VAL A 864 -17.14 -11.02 46.56
CA VAL A 864 -16.55 -12.31 46.15
C VAL A 864 -15.25 -12.55 46.90
N ASP A 865 -15.10 -13.72 47.52
CA ASP A 865 -13.86 -14.09 48.20
C ASP A 865 -12.67 -14.06 47.22
N GLY A 866 -11.54 -13.47 47.64
CA GLY A 866 -10.39 -13.20 46.78
C GLY A 866 -10.49 -11.93 45.91
N ALA A 867 -11.61 -11.20 45.90
CA ALA A 867 -11.70 -9.89 45.25
C ALA A 867 -10.83 -8.86 45.98
N ARG A 868 -10.07 -8.07 45.21
CA ARG A 868 -9.10 -7.08 45.74
C ARG A 868 -9.53 -5.65 45.49
N SER A 869 -9.98 -5.34 44.28
CA SER A 869 -10.43 -4.00 43.92
C SER A 869 -11.41 -4.03 42.77
N VAL A 870 -12.39 -3.13 42.80
CA VAL A 870 -13.33 -2.88 41.70
C VAL A 870 -13.43 -1.37 41.53
N SER A 871 -13.26 -0.90 40.30
CA SER A 871 -13.43 0.51 39.91
C SER A 871 -14.32 0.60 38.67
N ALA A 872 -14.84 1.79 38.39
CA ALA A 872 -15.61 2.04 37.18
C ALA A 872 -15.38 3.42 36.56
N HIS A 873 -15.79 3.53 35.31
CA HIS A 873 -15.91 4.80 34.61
C HIS A 873 -17.10 4.79 33.64
N VAL A 874 -17.70 5.97 33.41
CA VAL A 874 -18.67 6.16 32.33
C VAL A 874 -17.91 6.41 31.04
N SER A 875 -18.14 5.57 30.03
CA SER A 875 -17.34 5.53 28.80
C SER A 875 -18.04 6.13 27.58
N HIS A 876 -19.37 6.04 27.52
CA HIS A 876 -20.23 6.51 26.42
C HIS A 876 -21.52 7.07 26.99
N SER A 877 -22.11 8.07 26.34
CA SER A 877 -23.33 8.71 26.81
C SER A 877 -24.35 8.84 25.69
N TYR A 878 -25.62 8.65 26.04
CA TYR A 878 -26.78 8.70 25.18
C TYR A 878 -27.83 9.63 25.81
N LEU A 879 -28.84 10.00 25.03
CA LEU A 879 -29.91 10.88 25.53
C LEU A 879 -30.66 10.27 26.72
N ASP A 880 -30.82 8.95 26.72
CA ASP A 880 -31.61 8.16 27.67
C ASP A 880 -30.77 7.34 28.65
N GLY A 881 -29.48 7.15 28.40
CA GLY A 881 -28.59 6.41 29.29
C GLY A 881 -27.11 6.57 29.02
N ALA A 882 -26.31 5.69 29.61
CA ALA A 882 -24.86 5.67 29.40
C ALA A 882 -24.29 4.27 29.54
N CYS A 883 -23.10 4.08 28.95
CA CYS A 883 -22.27 2.91 29.20
C CYS A 883 -21.41 3.15 30.44
N ILE A 884 -21.45 2.22 31.38
CA ILE A 884 -20.53 2.14 32.51
C ILE A 884 -19.61 0.92 32.35
N TYR A 885 -18.34 1.16 32.61
CA TYR A 885 -17.24 0.23 32.38
C TYR A 885 -16.56 -0.07 33.70
N PHE A 886 -16.56 -1.32 34.11
CA PHE A 886 -15.99 -1.82 35.37
C PHE A 886 -14.66 -2.52 35.11
N THR A 887 -13.69 -2.28 35.99
CA THR A 887 -12.47 -3.07 36.08
C THR A 887 -12.46 -3.77 37.43
N PHE A 888 -12.27 -5.09 37.44
CA PHE A 888 -12.16 -5.84 38.69
C PHE A 888 -10.88 -6.66 38.74
N VAL A 889 -10.31 -6.73 39.93
CA VAL A 889 -9.06 -7.45 40.22
C VAL A 889 -9.30 -8.37 41.41
N GLY A 890 -8.94 -9.63 41.25
CA GLY A 890 -8.90 -10.66 42.26
C GLY A 890 -7.50 -11.25 42.42
N GLN A 891 -7.27 -11.91 43.55
CA GLN A 891 -6.00 -12.52 43.90
C GLN A 891 -6.23 -13.93 44.45
N ILE A 892 -5.48 -14.89 43.90
CA ILE A 892 -5.46 -16.29 44.34
C ILE A 892 -4.37 -16.54 45.39
N SER A 893 -4.44 -17.71 46.02
CA SER A 893 -3.59 -18.13 47.15
C SER A 893 -2.09 -18.22 46.84
N SER A 894 -1.74 -18.65 45.62
CA SER A 894 -0.35 -18.73 45.13
C SER A 894 -0.19 -18.09 43.75
N ARG A 895 1.01 -17.57 43.46
CA ARG A 895 1.37 -17.00 42.15
C ARG A 895 1.98 -18.01 41.19
N ASP A 896 2.19 -19.24 41.65
CA ASP A 896 2.73 -20.29 40.80
C ASP A 896 1.81 -20.55 39.59
N ILE A 897 2.39 -21.10 38.53
CA ILE A 897 1.67 -21.44 37.31
C ILE A 897 1.67 -22.97 37.20
N ASN A 898 0.57 -23.57 37.65
CA ASN A 898 0.30 -25.01 37.60
C ASN A 898 -1.21 -25.26 37.52
N ASP A 899 -1.60 -26.53 37.41
CA ASP A 899 -3.01 -26.89 37.19
C ASP A 899 -3.93 -26.47 38.34
N ASP A 900 -3.46 -26.59 39.60
CA ASP A 900 -4.25 -26.23 40.78
C ASP A 900 -4.52 -24.71 40.85
N THR A 901 -3.47 -23.90 40.68
CA THR A 901 -3.57 -22.43 40.69
C THR A 901 -4.34 -21.89 39.49
N THR A 902 -4.25 -22.55 38.32
CA THR A 902 -5.07 -22.20 37.16
C THR A 902 -6.54 -22.55 37.39
N ALA A 903 -6.85 -23.68 38.02
CA ALA A 903 -8.24 -24.01 38.39
C ALA A 903 -8.79 -23.05 39.46
N GLU A 904 -7.98 -22.60 40.41
CA GLU A 904 -8.34 -21.55 41.38
C GLU A 904 -8.62 -20.22 40.68
N HIS A 905 -7.76 -19.82 39.74
CA HIS A 905 -7.92 -18.60 38.92
C HIS A 905 -9.24 -18.62 38.14
N GLU A 906 -9.56 -19.74 37.48
CA GLU A 906 -10.83 -19.93 36.76
C GLU A 906 -12.05 -19.79 37.67
N ARG A 907 -12.04 -20.44 38.85
CA ARG A 907 -13.15 -20.35 39.80
C ARG A 907 -13.39 -18.92 40.25
N LEU A 908 -12.32 -18.20 40.62
CA LEU A 908 -12.41 -16.81 41.03
C LEU A 908 -12.89 -15.92 39.88
N TYR A 909 -12.34 -16.08 38.68
CA TYR A 909 -12.78 -15.36 37.47
C TYR A 909 -14.28 -15.55 37.21
N VAL A 910 -14.76 -16.79 37.25
CA VAL A 910 -16.17 -17.13 37.04
C VAL A 910 -17.05 -16.52 38.12
N ALA A 911 -16.66 -16.62 39.39
CA ALA A 911 -17.40 -16.06 40.52
C ALA A 911 -17.54 -14.53 40.42
N MET A 912 -16.45 -13.83 40.08
CA MET A 912 -16.45 -12.38 39.89
C MET A 912 -17.36 -11.96 38.74
N TRP A 913 -17.28 -12.64 37.59
CA TRP A 913 -18.17 -12.38 36.45
C TRP A 913 -19.64 -12.66 36.76
N ASN A 914 -19.94 -13.75 37.46
CA ASN A 914 -21.31 -14.10 37.87
C ASN A 914 -21.91 -13.03 38.78
N ALA A 915 -21.14 -12.61 39.80
CA ALA A 915 -21.57 -11.55 40.72
C ALA A 915 -21.78 -10.23 39.99
N ALA A 916 -20.83 -9.82 39.14
CA ALA A 916 -20.89 -8.56 38.41
C ALA A 916 -22.07 -8.52 37.43
N GLN A 917 -22.18 -9.52 36.54
CA GLN A 917 -23.16 -9.49 35.46
C GLN A 917 -24.60 -9.63 35.96
N ARG A 918 -24.85 -10.51 36.94
CA ARG A 918 -26.19 -10.66 37.53
C ARG A 918 -26.61 -9.44 38.33
N ALA A 919 -25.69 -8.81 39.07
CA ALA A 919 -25.96 -7.55 39.75
C ALA A 919 -26.30 -6.42 38.77
N ALA A 920 -25.60 -6.35 37.63
CA ALA A 920 -25.91 -5.40 36.57
C ALA A 920 -27.32 -5.62 36.02
N LEU A 921 -27.67 -6.86 35.63
CA LEU A 921 -29.01 -7.21 35.11
C LEU A 921 -30.11 -6.91 36.13
N ALA A 922 -29.94 -7.32 37.39
CA ALA A 922 -30.90 -7.09 38.46
C ALA A 922 -31.11 -5.59 38.76
N SER A 923 -30.09 -4.76 38.51
CA SER A 923 -30.15 -3.31 38.72
C SER A 923 -30.65 -2.54 37.49
N GLY A 924 -30.98 -3.22 36.39
CA GLY A 924 -31.51 -2.62 35.16
C GLY A 924 -30.44 -2.22 34.13
N GLY A 925 -29.22 -2.75 34.25
CA GLY A 925 -28.21 -2.71 33.19
C GLY A 925 -28.47 -3.80 32.15
N ASN A 926 -27.97 -3.59 30.93
CA ASN A 926 -28.04 -4.58 29.87
C ASN A 926 -26.94 -5.67 30.01
N LEU A 927 -26.93 -6.63 29.09
CA LEU A 927 -25.92 -7.69 29.10
C LEU A 927 -24.52 -7.18 28.71
N ALA A 928 -24.46 -6.42 27.62
CA ALA A 928 -23.24 -5.94 27.00
C ALA A 928 -23.55 -4.66 26.24
N HIS A 929 -22.61 -3.73 26.17
CA HIS A 929 -22.73 -2.55 25.32
C HIS A 929 -21.81 -2.60 24.09
N HIS A 930 -20.60 -3.16 24.16
CA HIS A 930 -19.66 -3.23 23.02
C HIS A 930 -18.59 -4.34 23.04
N HIS A 931 -18.41 -5.10 24.12
CA HIS A 931 -17.46 -6.24 24.12
C HIS A 931 -17.97 -7.46 23.34
N GLY A 932 -19.26 -7.45 22.99
CA GLY A 932 -19.98 -8.64 22.58
C GLY A 932 -20.34 -9.55 23.76
N VAL A 933 -20.82 -10.72 23.41
CA VAL A 933 -21.28 -11.79 24.28
C VAL A 933 -20.28 -12.95 24.30
N GLY A 934 -19.81 -13.39 23.13
CA GLY A 934 -18.88 -14.50 22.99
C GLY A 934 -19.30 -15.77 23.73
N LEU A 935 -18.30 -16.44 24.30
CA LEU A 935 -18.48 -17.57 25.20
C LEU A 935 -18.80 -17.10 26.62
N ASN A 936 -18.07 -16.08 27.08
CA ASN A 936 -18.11 -15.66 28.46
C ASN A 936 -19.53 -15.26 28.92
N ARG A 937 -20.21 -14.41 28.13
CA ARG A 937 -21.54 -13.90 28.47
C ARG A 937 -22.67 -14.71 27.88
N GLY A 938 -22.39 -15.68 27.01
CA GLY A 938 -23.42 -16.55 26.40
C GLY A 938 -24.31 -17.23 27.44
N ARG A 939 -23.75 -17.55 28.62
CA ARG A 939 -24.47 -18.12 29.76
C ARG A 939 -25.54 -17.22 30.40
N PHE A 940 -25.51 -15.91 30.13
CA PHE A 940 -26.49 -14.95 30.65
C PHE A 940 -27.48 -14.47 29.57
N MET A 941 -27.34 -14.90 28.32
CA MET A 941 -28.20 -14.42 27.21
C MET A 941 -29.69 -14.70 27.45
N ARG A 942 -30.02 -15.90 27.94
CA ARG A 942 -31.41 -16.25 28.27
C ARG A 942 -31.92 -15.43 29.46
N GLU A 943 -31.09 -15.18 30.46
CA GLU A 943 -31.43 -14.33 31.61
C GLU A 943 -31.69 -12.87 31.16
N ALA A 944 -30.86 -12.34 30.25
CA ALA A 944 -30.95 -10.96 29.79
C ALA A 944 -32.07 -10.70 28.78
N MET A 945 -32.33 -11.63 27.85
CA MET A 945 -33.30 -11.44 26.76
C MET A 945 -34.66 -12.11 27.02
N GLY A 946 -34.76 -13.02 27.99
CA GLY A 946 -35.97 -13.81 28.21
C GLY A 946 -36.41 -14.55 26.95
N ASP A 947 -37.70 -14.51 26.64
CA ASP A 947 -38.28 -15.22 25.48
C ASP A 947 -37.83 -14.68 24.12
N ALA A 948 -37.38 -13.41 24.04
CA ALA A 948 -36.86 -12.83 22.81
C ALA A 948 -35.61 -13.57 22.32
N PHE A 949 -34.89 -14.25 23.22
CA PHE A 949 -33.76 -15.11 22.85
C PHE A 949 -34.16 -16.21 21.85
N ASN A 950 -35.38 -16.74 21.97
CA ASN A 950 -35.84 -17.82 21.08
C ASN A 950 -35.96 -17.35 19.62
N VAL A 951 -36.18 -16.05 19.39
CA VAL A 951 -36.19 -15.47 18.02
C VAL A 951 -34.80 -15.54 17.40
N LEU A 952 -33.74 -15.22 18.16
CA LEU A 952 -32.35 -15.36 17.69
C LEU A 952 -32.02 -16.82 17.38
N VAL A 953 -32.51 -17.77 18.19
CA VAL A 953 -32.37 -19.20 17.92
C VAL A 953 -33.02 -19.59 16.60
N SER A 954 -34.26 -19.13 16.34
CA SER A 954 -34.95 -19.40 15.07
C SER A 954 -34.23 -18.78 13.87
N ILE A 955 -33.68 -17.57 14.00
CA ILE A 955 -32.88 -16.93 12.94
C ILE A 955 -31.63 -17.74 12.64
N LYS A 956 -30.88 -18.16 13.67
CA LYS A 956 -29.70 -19.01 13.52
C LYS A 956 -30.04 -20.31 12.80
N GLN A 957 -31.11 -20.99 13.20
CA GLN A 957 -31.56 -22.25 12.58
C GLN A 957 -31.98 -22.07 11.12
N ALA A 958 -32.58 -20.93 10.78
CA ALA A 958 -32.99 -20.64 9.41
C ALA A 958 -31.80 -20.31 8.49
N LEU A 959 -30.83 -19.53 8.96
CA LEU A 959 -29.68 -19.09 8.16
C LEU A 959 -28.53 -20.10 8.14
N ASP A 960 -28.42 -20.94 9.17
CA ASP A 960 -27.37 -21.94 9.32
C ASP A 960 -27.92 -23.24 9.95
N PRO A 961 -28.75 -23.99 9.19
CA PRO A 961 -29.41 -25.20 9.69
C PRO A 961 -28.42 -26.31 10.05
N ASN A 962 -27.20 -26.27 9.51
CA ASN A 962 -26.15 -27.26 9.77
C ASN A 962 -25.20 -26.84 10.90
N ASP A 963 -25.50 -25.76 11.63
CA ASP A 963 -24.69 -25.26 12.75
C ASP A 963 -23.18 -25.19 12.39
N LEU A 964 -22.92 -24.58 11.25
CA LEU A 964 -21.60 -24.42 10.63
C LEU A 964 -20.81 -23.28 11.28
N PHE A 965 -21.41 -22.11 11.39
CA PHE A 965 -20.76 -20.86 11.75
C PHE A 965 -20.69 -20.64 13.26
N ASN A 966 -19.46 -20.48 13.77
CA ASN A 966 -19.16 -20.17 15.19
C ASN A 966 -20.07 -20.91 16.18
N PRO A 967 -20.18 -22.26 16.14
CA PRO A 967 -21.09 -22.99 17.00
C PRO A 967 -20.79 -22.75 18.49
N GLY A 968 -21.86 -22.63 19.28
CA GLY A 968 -21.83 -22.44 20.74
C GLY A 968 -21.55 -21.01 21.24
N LYS A 969 -21.59 -20.00 20.36
CA LYS A 969 -21.41 -18.57 20.73
C LYS A 969 -22.76 -17.90 20.95
N LEU A 970 -22.77 -16.75 21.61
CA LEU A 970 -24.00 -16.00 21.93
C LEU A 970 -25.01 -16.78 22.80
N GLY A 971 -24.56 -17.84 23.48
CA GLY A 971 -25.47 -18.76 24.19
C GLY A 971 -26.38 -19.59 23.27
N LEU A 972 -26.20 -19.53 21.95
CA LEU A 972 -27.03 -20.23 20.99
C LEU A 972 -26.88 -21.75 21.16
N PRO A 973 -27.98 -22.53 21.09
CA PRO A 973 -27.91 -23.98 21.09
C PRO A 973 -27.05 -24.50 19.94
N THR A 974 -26.28 -25.55 20.23
CA THR A 974 -25.43 -26.23 19.23
C THR A 974 -25.61 -27.73 19.38
N TRP A 975 -25.66 -28.44 18.25
CA TRP A 975 -25.74 -29.91 18.23
C TRP A 975 -24.37 -30.56 18.00
N ARG A 976 -23.31 -29.76 17.91
CA ARG A 976 -21.90 -30.22 17.83
C ARG A 976 -21.38 -30.83 19.14
N GLY A 977 -22.12 -30.69 20.24
CA GLY A 977 -21.81 -31.23 21.56
C GLY A 977 -22.05 -30.21 22.67
N ALA A 978 -21.88 -30.63 23.92
CA ALA A 978 -21.97 -29.72 25.07
C ALA A 978 -20.88 -28.65 24.99
N ALA A 979 -21.27 -27.38 25.11
CA ALA A 979 -20.33 -26.28 25.17
C ALA A 979 -19.49 -26.39 26.48
N PRO A 980 -18.15 -26.57 26.41
CA PRO A 980 -17.32 -26.82 27.59
C PRO A 980 -17.30 -25.68 28.61
N TRP A 981 -17.73 -24.49 28.19
CA TRP A 981 -17.80 -23.28 29.00
C TRP A 981 -19.22 -23.00 29.56
N ALA A 982 -20.25 -23.70 29.05
CA ALA A 982 -21.65 -23.35 29.28
C ALA A 982 -22.29 -24.00 30.52
N SER A 983 -21.53 -24.70 31.37
CA SER A 983 -22.10 -25.24 32.62
C SER A 983 -22.30 -24.10 33.63
N GLY A 984 -23.50 -23.53 33.61
CA GLY A 984 -24.05 -22.63 34.63
C GLY A 984 -24.35 -23.32 35.97
N ASP A 985 -23.98 -24.59 36.14
CA ASP A 985 -24.12 -25.34 37.38
C ASP A 985 -22.77 -25.46 38.09
N THR A 986 -22.31 -24.37 38.69
CA THR A 986 -21.66 -24.48 40.00
C THR A 986 -22.61 -23.81 40.97
N GLN A 987 -23.54 -24.61 41.51
CA GLN A 987 -24.16 -24.33 42.80
C GLN A 987 -23.08 -24.16 43.87
#